data_AF-A0A7Z7N4D2-F1
#
_entry.id   AF-A0A7Z7N4D2-F1
#
_cell.length_a   1.000
_cell.length_b   1.000
_cell.length_c   1.000
_cell.angle_alpha   90.00
_cell.angle_beta   90.00
_cell.angle_gamma   90.00
#
_symmetry.space_group_name_H-M   'P 1'
#
loop_
_entity.id
_entity.type
_entity.pdbx_description
1 polymer ?
#
loop_
_entity_poly.entity_id
_entity_poly.type
_entity_poly.pdbx_seq_one_letter_code
_entity_poly.pdbx_strand_id
1 'polypeptide(L)'
;MHPTNSSTRLNSWIPATFSWVNQDDVFVVLIPSDDLDLVEFLARGCVDVVAMHSKTVARVSAALLPERSLLWQLTLALWDKRKLGRLDQKVRPGLKVIAHCYGGFCLPDERTLCVLVSRNEPVERQTWIPRDVKVRAKHLVEDYTRRIAEIDQKMEVERKQHENQLSGMKGSYSDDAIEMMDQAGRFRIARMGHEKPALRGDSLLSHFPKALTFPIRSTYSLQRTERIATNAISRSAWNSSRDGAFCGLLVNSAAIVTWTPYDGVPSYPEIRWAVQRLLPAALTKPRLTQCSRPDFDTGKVTGDSSLVTAPLGDLTDIVDALKGLELAEHDFHSRIDDIKKEIKQQGFDAIAWFQPYHIWSEDTWGIYVDARKLDDLALSLLHDLRQNGVVASDGIAAFIALGLTYSHELFHARVEAASSWLELTSRQPRHLRYNKDVYDTLRETDGWLEEALANWTSWEWFQAERSETFLNLTDVEFTKVTRVVKTSLDFSPPGYDQWALGETQSTWRIFASQLATGRASATNRLLPLEGLFTGIQPYDFQPSDVPFCFVGAGVIADRLRANHKTFSQPTVRELEKALNHFGYTRDPSGGKGSHEKWTKGGKQFPLPRRDPVSHVVFKAFLEQVEIDRKQYFAEVRPNL
;
A
#
# COMPACT_ATOMS: atom_id res chain seq x y z
N MET A 1 -29.42 -25.60 -20.92
CA MET A 1 -28.71 -25.03 -19.74
C MET A 1 -29.20 -23.61 -19.56
N HIS A 2 -30.02 -23.35 -18.54
CA HIS A 2 -30.42 -21.99 -18.20
C HIS A 2 -29.19 -21.20 -17.73
N PRO A 3 -29.00 -19.94 -18.17
CA PRO A 3 -28.00 -19.07 -17.57
C PRO A 3 -28.47 -18.77 -16.15
N THR A 4 -27.93 -19.51 -15.19
CA THR A 4 -28.02 -19.11 -13.78
C THR A 4 -27.38 -17.73 -13.68
N ASN A 5 -28.03 -16.81 -12.96
CA ASN A 5 -27.49 -15.51 -12.58
C ASN A 5 -26.04 -15.68 -12.11
N SER A 6 -25.08 -15.51 -13.01
CA SER A 6 -23.66 -15.54 -12.66
C SER A 6 -23.47 -14.28 -11.84
N SER A 7 -23.41 -14.44 -10.52
CA SER A 7 -23.15 -13.32 -9.63
C SER A 7 -21.90 -12.63 -10.16
N THR A 8 -22.00 -11.33 -10.37
CA THR A 8 -20.94 -10.43 -10.81
C THR A 8 -19.82 -10.39 -9.77
N ARG A 9 -19.08 -11.50 -9.67
CA ARG A 9 -17.91 -11.65 -8.82
C ARG A 9 -16.73 -11.13 -9.59
N LEU A 10 -15.84 -10.43 -8.89
CA LEU A 10 -14.51 -10.16 -9.40
C LEU A 10 -13.84 -11.50 -9.74
N ASN A 11 -12.91 -11.46 -10.69
CA ASN A 11 -11.98 -12.56 -10.94
C ASN A 11 -10.94 -12.61 -9.80
N SER A 12 -11.40 -12.70 -8.55
CA SER A 12 -10.59 -12.81 -7.36
C SER A 12 -11.41 -13.49 -6.26
N TRP A 13 -10.75 -14.32 -5.45
CA TRP A 13 -11.36 -14.92 -4.26
C TRP A 13 -11.51 -13.92 -3.11
N ILE A 14 -10.70 -12.84 -3.13
CA ILE A 14 -10.67 -11.83 -2.07
C ILE A 14 -11.97 -11.01 -2.10
N PRO A 15 -12.67 -10.82 -0.97
CA PRO A 15 -13.76 -9.87 -0.87
C PRO A 15 -13.26 -8.44 -1.15
N ALA A 16 -13.93 -7.74 -2.07
CA ALA A 16 -13.61 -6.35 -2.36
C ALA A 16 -13.92 -5.46 -1.16
N THR A 17 -12.98 -4.58 -0.82
CA THR A 17 -13.16 -3.51 0.16
C THR A 17 -12.96 -2.17 -0.52
N PHE A 18 -13.93 -1.26 -0.36
CA PHE A 18 -13.89 0.06 -0.98
C PHE A 18 -13.77 1.14 0.08
N SER A 19 -12.85 2.09 -0.13
CA SER A 19 -12.78 3.32 0.65
C SER A 19 -13.18 4.50 -0.23
N TRP A 20 -14.34 5.10 0.04
CA TRP A 20 -14.89 6.20 -0.76
C TRP A 20 -14.63 7.57 -0.11
N VAL A 21 -14.18 8.54 -0.91
CA VAL A 21 -14.07 9.95 -0.53
C VAL A 21 -15.03 10.77 -1.37
N ASN A 22 -15.84 11.63 -0.75
CA ASN A 22 -16.73 12.54 -1.46
C ASN A 22 -16.06 13.90 -1.74
N GLN A 23 -16.21 14.42 -2.95
CA GLN A 23 -15.63 15.67 -3.42
C GLN A 23 -16.66 16.43 -4.26
N ASP A 24 -17.52 17.21 -3.58
CA ASP A 24 -18.67 17.86 -4.22
C ASP A 24 -18.28 19.00 -5.18
N ASP A 25 -17.16 19.68 -4.93
CA ASP A 25 -16.66 20.78 -5.77
C ASP A 25 -15.84 20.31 -6.98
N VAL A 26 -15.53 19.01 -7.07
CA VAL A 26 -14.70 18.43 -8.12
C VAL A 26 -15.56 17.76 -9.17
N PHE A 27 -15.20 17.92 -10.44
CA PHE A 27 -15.84 17.23 -11.56
C PHE A 27 -14.81 16.57 -12.47
N VAL A 28 -15.30 15.68 -13.33
CA VAL A 28 -14.48 14.87 -14.23
C VAL A 28 -14.50 15.45 -15.64
N VAL A 29 -13.32 15.43 -16.27
CA VAL A 29 -13.08 15.72 -17.68
C VAL A 29 -12.38 14.51 -18.31
N LEU A 30 -12.86 14.04 -19.46
CA LEU A 30 -12.29 12.85 -20.14
C LEU A 30 -11.53 13.26 -21.39
N ILE A 31 -10.21 13.24 -21.33
CA ILE A 31 -9.35 13.91 -22.31
C ILE A 31 -8.50 12.85 -23.04
N PRO A 32 -8.37 12.91 -24.37
CA PRO A 32 -7.38 12.12 -25.08
C PRO A 32 -5.96 12.38 -24.59
N SER A 33 -5.09 11.36 -24.58
CA SER A 33 -3.69 11.48 -24.12
C SER A 33 -2.83 12.39 -24.99
N ASP A 34 -3.25 12.60 -26.24
CA ASP A 34 -2.62 13.44 -27.24
C ASP A 34 -3.16 14.88 -27.27
N ASP A 35 -4.01 15.25 -26.31
CA ASP A 35 -4.49 16.62 -26.15
C ASP A 35 -3.34 17.60 -25.85
N LEU A 36 -3.29 18.69 -26.63
CA LEU A 36 -2.18 19.65 -26.61
C LEU A 36 -2.12 20.47 -25.32
N ASP A 37 -3.26 20.70 -24.67
CA ASP A 37 -3.38 21.55 -23.48
C ASP A 37 -3.16 20.77 -22.18
N LEU A 38 -3.27 19.43 -22.24
CA LEU A 38 -3.15 18.53 -21.09
C LEU A 38 -1.82 18.70 -20.35
N VAL A 39 -0.69 18.61 -21.06
CA VAL A 39 0.64 18.61 -20.41
C VAL A 39 0.90 19.94 -19.71
N GLU A 40 0.52 21.05 -20.35
CA GLU A 40 0.63 22.39 -19.77
C GLU A 40 -0.27 22.54 -18.53
N PHE A 41 -1.50 22.02 -18.60
CA PHE A 41 -2.44 22.03 -17.46
C PHE A 41 -1.91 21.22 -16.27
N LEU A 42 -1.33 20.05 -16.50
CA LEU A 42 -0.70 19.22 -15.46
C LEU A 42 0.53 19.91 -14.85
N ALA A 43 1.37 20.53 -15.69
CA ALA A 43 2.59 21.20 -15.26
C ALA A 43 2.31 22.44 -14.40
N ARG A 44 1.38 23.29 -14.85
CA ARG A 44 0.98 24.52 -14.15
C ARG A 44 0.06 24.25 -12.97
N GLY A 45 -0.78 23.21 -13.08
CA GLY A 45 -1.80 22.88 -12.09
C GLY A 45 -3.08 23.72 -12.20
N CYS A 46 -3.13 24.69 -13.13
CA CYS A 46 -4.31 25.50 -13.39
C CYS A 46 -4.33 26.05 -14.82
N VAL A 47 -5.51 26.42 -15.31
CA VAL A 47 -5.70 27.11 -16.59
C VAL A 47 -6.81 28.14 -16.49
N ASP A 48 -6.61 29.26 -17.17
CA ASP A 48 -7.60 30.32 -17.28
C ASP A 48 -8.64 29.99 -18.34
N VAL A 49 -9.91 29.92 -17.94
CA VAL A 49 -11.03 29.67 -18.85
C VAL A 49 -11.85 30.95 -18.98
N VAL A 50 -11.94 31.46 -20.21
CA VAL A 50 -12.64 32.73 -20.50
C VAL A 50 -13.99 32.43 -21.14
N ALA A 51 -15.05 33.03 -20.59
CA ALA A 51 -16.39 32.91 -21.14
C ALA A 51 -16.51 33.65 -22.49
N MET A 52 -16.51 32.88 -23.58
CA MET A 52 -16.71 33.37 -24.94
C MET A 52 -18.21 33.58 -25.21
N HIS A 53 -18.67 34.83 -25.21
CA HIS A 53 -20.03 35.21 -25.63
C HIS A 53 -21.17 34.51 -24.85
N SER A 54 -22.36 34.37 -25.46
CA SER A 54 -23.51 33.69 -24.85
C SER A 54 -23.33 32.15 -24.87
N LYS A 55 -24.10 31.41 -24.05
CA LYS A 55 -24.05 29.93 -23.98
C LYS A 55 -24.17 29.25 -25.34
N THR A 56 -24.99 29.80 -26.24
CA THR A 56 -25.18 29.27 -27.60
C THR A 56 -23.92 29.45 -28.42
N VAL A 57 -23.31 30.64 -28.37
CA VAL A 57 -22.04 30.91 -29.07
C VAL A 57 -20.92 30.06 -28.49
N ALA A 58 -20.83 29.91 -27.16
CA ALA A 58 -19.86 29.04 -26.53
C ALA A 58 -19.95 27.58 -27.03
N ARG A 59 -21.17 27.04 -27.23
CA ARG A 59 -21.36 25.71 -27.83
C ARG A 59 -20.90 25.64 -29.28
N VAL A 60 -21.15 26.68 -30.07
CA VAL A 60 -20.72 26.76 -31.48
C VAL A 60 -19.20 26.92 -31.58
N SER A 61 -18.59 27.82 -30.79
CA SER A 61 -17.13 27.99 -30.73
C SER A 61 -16.44 26.75 -30.19
N ALA A 62 -17.04 26.07 -29.21
CA ALA A 62 -16.54 24.78 -28.75
C ALA A 62 -16.59 23.75 -29.91
N ALA A 63 -17.62 23.72 -30.75
CA ALA A 63 -17.64 22.84 -31.92
C ALA A 63 -16.52 23.10 -32.96
N LEU A 64 -15.78 24.21 -32.86
CA LEU A 64 -14.59 24.49 -33.69
C LEU A 64 -13.30 23.90 -33.10
N LEU A 65 -13.30 23.50 -31.83
CA LEU A 65 -12.19 22.79 -31.19
C LEU A 65 -12.30 21.29 -31.47
N PRO A 66 -11.19 20.53 -31.45
CA PRO A 66 -11.24 19.08 -31.53
C PRO A 66 -12.22 18.53 -30.49
N GLU A 67 -13.15 17.67 -30.92
CA GLU A 67 -14.11 17.07 -30.00
C GLU A 67 -13.36 16.39 -28.85
N ARG A 68 -13.78 16.69 -27.61
CA ARG A 68 -13.19 16.20 -26.35
C ARG A 68 -11.89 16.85 -25.90
N SER A 69 -11.43 17.94 -26.52
CA SER A 69 -10.25 18.64 -25.99
C SER A 69 -10.46 19.16 -24.57
N LEU A 70 -9.38 19.37 -23.81
CA LEU A 70 -9.45 19.92 -22.45
C LEU A 70 -10.17 21.26 -22.45
N LEU A 71 -9.71 22.22 -23.27
CA LEU A 71 -10.30 23.56 -23.36
C LEU A 71 -11.76 23.52 -23.79
N TRP A 72 -12.14 22.59 -24.68
CA TRP A 72 -13.52 22.38 -25.07
C TRP A 72 -14.41 22.04 -23.88
N GLN A 73 -14.01 21.04 -23.09
CA GLN A 73 -14.79 20.59 -21.93
C GLN A 73 -14.85 21.64 -20.83
N LEU A 74 -13.75 22.34 -20.57
CA LEU A 74 -13.70 23.42 -19.58
C LEU A 74 -14.59 24.61 -19.98
N THR A 75 -14.61 24.96 -21.27
CA THR A 75 -15.48 26.03 -21.79
C THR A 75 -16.95 25.69 -21.61
N LEU A 76 -17.34 24.43 -21.83
CA LEU A 76 -18.71 23.96 -21.54
C LEU A 76 -19.00 23.94 -20.03
N ALA A 77 -18.02 23.56 -19.21
CA ALA A 77 -18.13 23.50 -17.76
C ALA A 77 -18.38 24.87 -17.10
N LEU A 78 -17.95 25.98 -17.71
CA LEU A 78 -18.26 27.34 -17.25
C LEU A 78 -19.77 27.61 -17.14
N TRP A 79 -20.57 26.97 -18.00
CA TRP A 79 -22.02 27.18 -18.07
C TRP A 79 -22.81 26.17 -17.22
N ASP A 80 -22.11 25.28 -16.51
CA ASP A 80 -22.70 24.30 -15.59
C ASP A 80 -22.38 24.70 -14.15
N LYS A 81 -23.44 25.03 -13.39
CA LYS A 81 -23.34 25.45 -11.98
C LYS A 81 -22.79 24.37 -11.05
N ARG A 82 -22.80 23.11 -11.49
CA ARG A 82 -22.21 21.98 -10.74
C ARG A 82 -20.72 21.79 -11.03
N LYS A 83 -20.19 22.52 -12.02
CA LYS A 83 -18.78 22.44 -12.45
C LYS A 83 -18.08 23.77 -12.17
N LEU A 84 -17.74 24.53 -13.20
CA LEU A 84 -17.04 25.81 -13.06
C LEU A 84 -17.99 27.01 -12.92
N GLY A 85 -19.30 26.83 -13.19
CA GLY A 85 -20.28 27.88 -13.02
C GLY A 85 -20.42 28.32 -11.57
N ARG A 86 -20.25 29.62 -11.29
CA ARG A 86 -20.51 30.20 -9.97
C ARG A 86 -22.02 30.24 -9.68
N LEU A 87 -22.41 29.93 -8.44
CA LEU A 87 -23.82 29.91 -8.03
C LEU A 87 -24.42 31.32 -7.95
N ASP A 88 -23.58 32.28 -7.58
CA ASP A 88 -23.87 33.68 -7.25
C ASP A 88 -23.63 34.66 -8.42
N GLN A 89 -22.82 34.29 -9.41
CA GLN A 89 -22.46 35.17 -10.53
C GLN A 89 -23.06 34.69 -11.86
N LYS A 90 -23.81 35.56 -12.54
CA LYS A 90 -24.21 35.30 -13.94
C LYS A 90 -22.97 35.31 -14.82
N VAL A 91 -22.75 34.23 -15.58
CA VAL A 91 -21.68 34.15 -16.58
C VAL A 91 -21.92 35.22 -17.65
N ARG A 92 -20.95 36.11 -17.84
CA ARG A 92 -20.96 37.19 -18.85
C ARG A 92 -19.75 37.03 -19.77
N PRO A 93 -19.82 37.51 -21.03
CA PRO A 93 -18.66 37.52 -21.92
C PRO A 93 -17.46 38.18 -21.26
N GLY A 94 -16.28 37.55 -21.36
CA GLY A 94 -15.05 38.03 -20.74
C GLY A 94 -14.87 37.64 -19.27
N LEU A 95 -15.83 36.97 -18.64
CA LEU A 95 -15.62 36.39 -17.30
C LEU A 95 -14.48 35.36 -17.36
N LYS A 96 -13.48 35.57 -16.52
CA LYS A 96 -12.32 34.68 -16.36
C LYS A 96 -12.51 33.82 -15.11
N VAL A 97 -12.45 32.50 -15.27
CA VAL A 97 -12.50 31.54 -14.16
C VAL A 97 -11.26 30.66 -14.26
N ILE A 98 -10.58 30.47 -13.13
CA ILE A 98 -9.42 29.58 -13.05
C ILE A 98 -9.95 28.17 -12.79
N ALA A 99 -9.61 27.24 -13.68
CA ALA A 99 -9.81 25.81 -13.45
C ALA A 99 -8.52 25.24 -12.87
N HIS A 100 -8.61 24.54 -11.74
CA HIS A 100 -7.47 23.91 -11.07
C HIS A 100 -7.49 22.40 -11.31
N CYS A 101 -6.32 21.83 -11.58
CA CYS A 101 -6.12 20.40 -11.72
C CYS A 101 -6.02 19.75 -10.33
N TYR A 102 -7.01 18.92 -9.99
CA TYR A 102 -7.03 18.18 -8.73
C TYR A 102 -6.36 16.81 -8.83
N GLY A 103 -6.27 16.24 -10.02
CA GLY A 103 -5.76 14.87 -10.18
C GLY A 103 -5.97 14.32 -11.58
N GLY A 104 -5.40 13.15 -11.83
CA GLY A 104 -5.54 12.47 -13.11
C GLY A 104 -5.40 10.97 -12.98
N PHE A 105 -6.11 10.23 -13.84
CA PHE A 105 -6.07 8.78 -13.90
C PHE A 105 -6.08 8.29 -15.34
N CYS A 106 -5.34 7.22 -15.62
CA CYS A 106 -5.40 6.51 -16.89
C CYS A 106 -6.63 5.60 -16.92
N LEU A 107 -7.39 5.61 -18.02
CA LEU A 107 -8.54 4.72 -18.25
C LEU A 107 -8.12 3.45 -19.01
N PRO A 108 -8.98 2.40 -19.05
CA PRO A 108 -8.61 1.09 -19.62
C PRO A 108 -8.24 1.06 -21.11
N ASP A 109 -8.61 2.10 -21.87
CA ASP A 109 -8.24 2.20 -23.27
C ASP A 109 -6.79 2.66 -23.49
N GLU A 110 -6.09 3.05 -22.41
CA GLU A 110 -4.73 3.58 -22.39
C GLU A 110 -4.52 4.76 -23.36
N ARG A 111 -5.62 5.46 -23.66
CA ARG A 111 -5.65 6.61 -24.59
C ARG A 111 -6.47 7.76 -24.05
N THR A 112 -7.32 7.50 -23.05
CA THR A 112 -8.13 8.51 -22.39
C THR A 112 -7.67 8.69 -20.95
N LEU A 113 -7.49 9.94 -20.55
CA LEU A 113 -7.23 10.35 -19.19
C LEU A 113 -8.51 10.90 -18.56
N CYS A 114 -8.77 10.49 -17.33
CA CYS A 114 -9.77 11.07 -16.45
C CYS A 114 -9.09 12.13 -15.60
N VAL A 115 -9.34 13.41 -15.89
CA VAL A 115 -8.77 14.54 -15.16
C VAL A 115 -9.81 15.13 -14.21
N LEU A 116 -9.41 15.29 -12.95
CA LEU A 116 -10.21 15.93 -11.92
C LEU A 116 -9.98 17.43 -11.96
N VAL A 117 -11.07 18.19 -12.02
CA VAL A 117 -11.03 19.64 -12.10
C VAL A 117 -11.94 20.26 -11.06
N SER A 118 -11.51 21.37 -10.46
CA SER A 118 -12.35 22.19 -9.60
C SER A 118 -12.04 23.67 -9.80
N ARG A 119 -12.95 24.52 -9.33
CA ARG A 119 -12.83 25.99 -9.33
C ARG A 119 -11.98 26.53 -8.17
N ASN A 120 -11.80 25.73 -7.13
CA ASN A 120 -11.05 26.09 -5.93
C ASN A 120 -9.62 25.61 -6.11
N GLU A 121 -8.65 26.25 -5.47
CA GLU A 121 -7.29 25.73 -5.47
C GLU A 121 -7.22 24.46 -4.60
N PRO A 122 -6.58 23.37 -5.06
CA PRO A 122 -6.45 22.18 -4.23
C PRO A 122 -5.54 22.47 -3.04
N VAL A 123 -6.01 22.15 -1.84
CA VAL A 123 -5.12 22.03 -0.68
C VAL A 123 -4.15 20.90 -0.99
N GLU A 124 -2.84 21.08 -0.80
CA GLU A 124 -1.81 20.10 -1.25
C GLU A 124 -2.15 18.63 -0.91
N ARG A 125 -2.77 18.41 0.26
CA ARG A 125 -3.18 17.08 0.77
C ARG A 125 -4.32 16.41 0.00
N GLN A 126 -5.07 17.15 -0.81
CA GLN A 126 -6.23 16.70 -1.59
C GLN A 126 -5.93 16.52 -3.08
N THR A 127 -4.66 16.64 -3.48
CA THR A 127 -4.25 16.41 -4.86
C THR A 127 -4.08 14.92 -5.16
N TRP A 128 -4.77 14.44 -6.19
CA TRP A 128 -4.70 13.09 -6.77
C TRP A 128 -3.85 13.07 -8.04
N ILE A 129 -2.85 13.94 -8.12
CA ILE A 129 -1.85 13.94 -9.18
C ILE A 129 -0.54 13.39 -8.58
N PRO A 130 0.03 12.31 -9.13
CA PRO A 130 1.33 11.84 -8.67
C PRO A 130 2.39 12.95 -8.83
N ARG A 131 3.25 13.12 -7.81
CA ARG A 131 4.34 14.11 -7.85
C ARG A 131 5.24 13.92 -9.07
N ASP A 132 5.55 12.67 -9.40
CA ASP A 132 6.35 12.28 -10.56
C ASP A 132 5.72 12.75 -11.88
N VAL A 133 4.40 12.57 -12.06
CA VAL A 133 3.66 13.08 -13.23
C VAL A 133 3.79 14.59 -13.35
N LYS A 134 3.62 15.33 -12.24
CA LYS A 134 3.72 16.80 -12.25
C LYS A 134 5.12 17.27 -12.62
N VAL A 135 6.17 16.62 -12.08
CA VAL A 135 7.57 16.94 -12.39
C VAL A 135 7.88 16.65 -13.86
N ARG A 136 7.47 15.49 -14.38
CA ARG A 136 7.68 15.12 -15.79
C ARG A 136 6.93 16.05 -16.74
N ALA A 137 5.70 16.42 -16.41
CA ALA A 137 4.93 17.39 -17.19
C ALA A 137 5.65 18.74 -17.28
N LYS A 138 6.24 19.23 -16.17
CA LYS A 138 7.06 20.45 -16.18
C LYS A 138 8.27 20.34 -17.09
N HIS A 139 9.03 19.25 -17.00
CA HIS A 139 10.18 19.02 -17.88
C HIS A 139 9.77 18.98 -19.36
N LEU A 140 8.64 18.32 -19.69
CA LEU A 140 8.13 18.30 -21.06
C LEU A 140 7.77 19.70 -21.57
N VAL A 141 7.15 20.54 -20.74
CA VAL A 141 6.83 21.94 -21.07
C VAL A 141 8.10 22.77 -21.25
N GLU A 142 9.09 22.60 -20.38
CA GLU A 142 10.38 23.32 -20.46
C GLU A 142 11.14 22.95 -21.73
N ASP A 143 11.24 21.66 -22.05
CA ASP A 143 11.89 21.18 -23.26
C ASP A 143 11.13 21.62 -24.53
N TYR A 144 9.80 21.59 -24.50
CA TYR A 144 8.97 22.11 -25.58
C TYR A 144 9.21 23.61 -25.80
N THR A 145 9.18 24.40 -24.73
CA THR A 145 9.40 25.85 -24.79
C THR A 145 10.78 26.18 -25.35
N ARG A 146 11.81 25.43 -24.94
CA ARG A 146 13.18 25.56 -25.47
C ARG A 146 13.23 25.30 -26.97
N ARG A 147 12.64 24.19 -27.43
CA ARG A 147 12.62 23.83 -28.87
C ARG A 147 11.84 24.84 -29.71
N ILE A 148 10.71 25.34 -29.21
CA ILE A 148 9.94 26.37 -29.91
C ILE A 148 10.75 27.67 -30.01
N ALA A 149 11.43 28.08 -28.94
CA ALA A 149 12.29 29.26 -28.97
C ALA A 149 13.45 29.11 -29.98
N GLU A 150 14.07 27.92 -30.07
CA GLU A 150 15.10 27.63 -31.08
C GLU A 150 14.56 27.72 -32.52
N ILE A 151 13.35 27.20 -32.77
CA ILE A 151 12.69 27.28 -34.08
C ILE A 151 12.32 28.72 -34.41
N ASP A 152 11.75 29.46 -33.46
CA ASP A 152 11.38 30.87 -33.63
C ASP A 152 12.63 31.73 -33.90
N GLN A 153 13.74 31.48 -33.21
CA GLN A 153 15.01 32.14 -33.48
C GLN A 153 15.54 31.82 -34.89
N LYS A 154 15.47 30.56 -35.34
CA LYS A 154 15.85 30.17 -36.70
C LYS A 154 14.97 30.85 -37.74
N MET A 155 13.65 30.90 -37.54
CA MET A 155 12.72 31.59 -38.43
C MET A 155 13.02 33.09 -38.50
N GLU A 156 13.37 33.72 -37.38
CA GLU A 156 13.74 35.14 -37.35
C GLU A 156 15.03 35.42 -38.10
N VAL A 157 16.05 34.55 -37.95
CA VAL A 157 17.31 34.66 -38.69
C VAL A 157 17.06 34.50 -40.19
N GLU A 158 16.27 33.51 -40.60
CA GLU A 158 15.90 33.28 -42.00
C GLU A 158 15.08 34.43 -42.58
N ARG A 159 14.13 34.99 -41.81
CA ARG A 159 13.36 36.16 -42.23
C ARG A 159 14.27 37.36 -42.52
N LYS A 160 15.22 37.64 -41.62
CA LYS A 160 16.21 38.71 -41.83
C LYS A 160 17.13 38.45 -43.02
N GLN A 161 17.58 37.22 -43.20
CA GLN A 161 18.40 36.85 -44.36
C GLN A 161 17.63 37.02 -45.67
N HIS A 162 16.37 36.59 -45.70
CA HIS A 162 15.46 36.73 -46.83
C HIS A 162 15.19 38.20 -47.17
N GLU A 163 14.88 39.03 -46.18
CA GLU A 163 14.68 40.48 -46.34
C GLU A 163 15.93 41.17 -46.89
N ASN A 164 17.11 40.81 -46.38
CA ASN A 164 18.39 41.34 -46.87
C ASN A 164 18.66 40.94 -48.32
N GLN A 165 18.36 39.68 -48.70
CA GLN A 165 18.49 39.20 -50.08
C GLN A 165 17.55 39.96 -51.03
N LEU A 166 16.28 40.11 -50.67
CA LEU A 166 15.32 40.87 -51.45
C LEU A 166 15.73 42.34 -51.60
N SER A 167 16.24 42.97 -50.54
CA SER A 167 16.72 44.34 -50.59
C SER A 167 17.95 44.50 -51.49
N GLY A 168 18.86 43.51 -51.51
CA GLY A 168 20.03 43.51 -52.38
C GLY A 168 19.72 43.28 -53.86
N MET A 169 18.58 42.64 -54.18
CA MET A 169 18.17 42.39 -55.57
C MET A 169 17.42 43.57 -56.20
N LYS A 170 16.87 44.48 -55.39
CA LYS A 170 16.18 45.69 -55.89
C LYS A 170 17.13 46.58 -56.69
N GLY A 171 16.87 46.71 -57.99
CA GLY A 171 17.65 47.54 -58.92
C GLY A 171 18.64 46.79 -59.81
N SER A 172 18.78 45.46 -59.66
CA SER A 172 19.69 44.65 -60.49
C SER A 172 19.04 43.42 -61.15
N TYR A 173 17.80 43.10 -60.81
CA TYR A 173 17.04 41.95 -61.32
C TYR A 173 15.64 42.35 -61.79
N SER A 174 15.01 41.52 -62.62
CA SER A 174 13.61 41.71 -63.04
C SER A 174 12.62 41.44 -61.91
N ASP A 175 11.46 42.07 -61.96
CA ASP A 175 10.40 41.91 -60.96
C ASP A 175 9.96 40.45 -60.79
N ASP A 176 9.85 39.70 -61.89
CA ASP A 176 9.52 38.26 -61.87
C ASP A 176 10.53 37.43 -61.05
N ALA A 177 11.82 37.76 -61.15
CA ALA A 177 12.87 37.04 -60.41
C ALA A 177 12.83 37.36 -58.91
N ILE A 178 12.46 38.60 -58.56
CA ILE A 178 12.27 39.04 -57.17
C ILE A 178 11.05 38.33 -56.56
N GLU A 179 9.94 38.23 -57.30
CA GLU A 179 8.72 37.55 -56.85
C GLU A 179 8.95 36.05 -56.61
N MET A 180 9.63 35.36 -57.53
CA MET A 180 9.98 33.94 -57.36
C MET A 180 10.84 33.71 -56.12
N MET A 181 11.83 34.58 -55.86
CA MET A 181 12.66 34.49 -54.66
C MET A 181 11.88 34.79 -53.39
N ASP A 182 10.98 35.79 -53.40
CA ASP A 182 10.09 36.08 -52.27
C ASP A 182 9.23 34.87 -51.90
N GLN A 183 8.61 34.25 -52.90
CA GLN A 183 7.79 33.06 -52.70
C GLN A 183 8.61 31.88 -52.13
N ALA A 184 9.83 31.66 -52.64
CA ALA A 184 10.73 30.63 -52.13
C ALA A 184 11.15 30.88 -50.67
N GLY A 185 11.46 32.12 -50.31
CA GLY A 185 11.81 32.49 -48.93
C GLY A 185 10.64 32.34 -47.95
N ARG A 186 9.44 32.81 -48.33
CA ARG A 186 8.22 32.59 -47.54
C ARG A 186 7.91 31.11 -47.35
N PHE A 187 8.11 30.30 -48.39
CA PHE A 187 7.94 28.85 -48.30
C PHE A 187 8.94 28.20 -47.32
N ARG A 188 10.22 28.62 -47.32
CA ARG A 188 11.22 28.13 -46.34
C ARG A 188 10.81 28.47 -44.90
N ILE A 189 10.38 29.71 -44.64
CA ILE A 189 9.92 30.15 -43.32
C ILE A 189 8.68 29.37 -42.88
N ALA A 190 7.69 29.23 -43.77
CA ALA A 190 6.48 28.44 -43.48
C ALA A 190 6.80 26.98 -43.16
N ARG A 191 7.75 26.37 -43.90
CA ARG A 191 8.20 25.00 -43.64
C ARG A 191 8.79 24.84 -42.23
N MET A 192 9.62 25.79 -41.78
CA MET A 192 10.14 25.79 -40.41
C MET A 192 9.04 25.96 -39.37
N GLY A 193 7.99 26.73 -39.68
CA GLY A 193 6.78 26.82 -38.84
C GLY A 193 6.06 25.47 -38.66
N HIS A 194 6.06 24.63 -39.70
CA HIS A 194 5.50 23.27 -39.64
C HIS A 194 6.39 22.27 -38.90
N GLU A 195 7.67 22.59 -38.64
CA GLU A 195 8.58 21.76 -37.84
C GLU A 195 8.37 21.92 -36.33
N LYS A 196 7.48 22.83 -35.90
CA LYS A 196 7.14 22.98 -34.48
C LYS A 196 6.61 21.66 -33.92
N PRO A 197 7.28 21.08 -32.89
CA PRO A 197 6.83 19.82 -32.32
C PRO A 197 5.44 19.98 -31.69
N ALA A 198 4.68 18.88 -31.56
CA ALA A 198 3.49 18.85 -30.74
C ALA A 198 3.87 18.51 -29.30
N LEU A 199 3.31 19.21 -28.31
CA LEU A 199 3.43 18.84 -26.91
C LEU A 199 2.48 17.65 -26.64
N ARG A 200 3.03 16.45 -26.47
CA ARG A 200 2.26 15.21 -26.28
C ARG A 200 2.45 14.63 -24.88
N GLY A 201 1.38 14.12 -24.30
CA GLY A 201 1.34 13.53 -22.96
C GLY A 201 1.55 12.01 -22.92
N ASP A 202 1.79 11.34 -24.06
CA ASP A 202 1.83 9.87 -24.15
C ASP A 202 2.85 9.25 -23.17
N SER A 203 4.00 9.90 -22.97
CA SER A 203 5.04 9.46 -22.03
C SER A 203 4.65 9.57 -20.56
N LEU A 204 3.55 10.27 -20.24
CA LEU A 204 3.03 10.39 -18.88
C LEU A 204 2.06 9.27 -18.52
N LEU A 205 1.50 8.55 -19.51
CA LEU A 205 0.42 7.58 -19.30
C LEU A 205 0.79 6.46 -18.33
N SER A 206 2.01 5.93 -18.44
CA SER A 206 2.54 4.88 -17.55
C SER A 206 2.74 5.35 -16.11
N HIS A 207 2.74 6.66 -15.87
CA HIS A 207 2.94 7.27 -14.55
C HIS A 207 1.62 7.65 -13.86
N PHE A 208 0.50 7.58 -14.58
CA PHE A 208 -0.81 7.82 -13.98
C PHE A 208 -1.33 6.58 -13.26
N PRO A 209 -1.99 6.75 -12.09
CA PRO A 209 -2.76 5.67 -11.49
C PRO A 209 -3.86 5.22 -12.44
N LYS A 210 -4.09 3.91 -12.48
CA LYS A 210 -5.16 3.30 -13.26
C LYS A 210 -6.50 3.51 -12.56
N ALA A 211 -7.55 3.85 -13.30
CA ALA A 211 -8.89 3.99 -12.74
C ALA A 211 -10.01 3.65 -13.73
N LEU A 212 -11.18 3.36 -13.18
CA LEU A 212 -12.43 3.27 -13.90
C LEU A 212 -13.32 4.43 -13.49
N THR A 213 -14.06 4.98 -14.44
CA THR A 213 -15.07 5.99 -14.20
C THR A 213 -16.43 5.48 -14.64
N PHE A 214 -17.46 5.78 -13.87
CA PHE A 214 -18.84 5.43 -14.21
C PHE A 214 -19.83 6.46 -13.65
N PRO A 215 -20.95 6.69 -14.36
CA PRO A 215 -21.95 7.64 -13.90
C PRO A 215 -22.66 7.14 -12.64
N ILE A 216 -22.87 8.04 -11.69
CA ILE A 216 -23.68 7.80 -10.49
C ILE A 216 -24.82 8.81 -10.40
N ARG A 217 -25.88 8.44 -9.69
CA ARG A 217 -26.97 9.36 -9.34
C ARG A 217 -26.85 9.71 -7.86
N SER A 218 -27.21 10.92 -7.48
CA SER A 218 -27.24 11.36 -6.08
C SER A 218 -28.13 10.50 -5.18
N THR A 219 -29.07 9.76 -5.76
CA THR A 219 -29.96 8.83 -5.04
C THR A 219 -29.36 7.45 -4.81
N TYR A 220 -28.15 7.17 -5.28
CA TYR A 220 -27.52 5.86 -5.11
C TYR A 220 -26.95 5.70 -3.70
N SER A 221 -27.32 4.62 -3.02
CA SER A 221 -26.68 4.21 -1.78
C SER A 221 -25.26 3.71 -2.03
N LEU A 222 -24.36 3.82 -1.05
CA LEU A 222 -22.98 3.35 -1.13
C LEU A 222 -22.87 1.88 -1.61
N GLN A 223 -23.67 0.97 -1.06
CA GLN A 223 -23.71 -0.44 -1.48
C GLN A 223 -24.05 -0.63 -2.97
N ARG A 224 -24.90 0.25 -3.52
CA ARG A 224 -25.24 0.21 -4.95
C ARG A 224 -24.06 0.71 -5.78
N THR A 225 -23.39 1.75 -5.33
CA THR A 225 -22.16 2.27 -5.95
C THR A 225 -21.05 1.21 -5.95
N GLU A 226 -20.83 0.53 -4.82
CA GLU A 226 -19.86 -0.57 -4.71
C GLU A 226 -20.19 -1.71 -5.67
N ARG A 227 -21.46 -2.13 -5.77
CA ARG A 227 -21.86 -3.15 -6.78
C ARG A 227 -21.58 -2.71 -8.21
N ILE A 228 -21.82 -1.44 -8.54
CA ILE A 228 -21.51 -0.91 -9.87
C ILE A 228 -19.98 -0.90 -10.08
N ALA A 229 -19.21 -0.49 -9.07
CA ALA A 229 -17.75 -0.51 -9.10
C ALA A 229 -17.21 -1.93 -9.31
N THR A 230 -17.66 -2.90 -8.52
CA THR A 230 -17.31 -4.32 -8.66
C THR A 230 -17.58 -4.83 -10.08
N ASN A 231 -18.75 -4.50 -10.63
CA ASN A 231 -19.11 -4.91 -11.99
C ASN A 231 -18.25 -4.21 -13.07
N ALA A 232 -17.85 -2.96 -12.83
CA ALA A 232 -16.96 -2.23 -13.73
C ALA A 232 -15.55 -2.84 -13.71
N ILE A 233 -15.03 -3.13 -12.51
CA ILE A 233 -13.72 -3.78 -12.32
C ILE A 233 -13.71 -5.15 -12.98
N SER A 234 -14.73 -5.98 -12.75
CA SER A 234 -14.80 -7.34 -13.35
C SER A 234 -14.87 -7.34 -14.88
N ARG A 235 -15.26 -6.21 -15.49
CA ARG A 235 -15.33 -6.04 -16.94
C ARG A 235 -14.10 -5.32 -17.51
N SER A 236 -13.24 -4.78 -16.66
CA SER A 236 -11.99 -4.16 -17.10
C SER A 236 -11.00 -5.22 -17.55
N ALA A 237 -10.05 -4.83 -18.41
CA ALA A 237 -8.95 -5.69 -18.83
C ALA A 237 -7.84 -5.80 -17.77
N TRP A 238 -7.97 -5.08 -16.65
CA TRP A 238 -6.96 -5.06 -15.59
C TRP A 238 -7.26 -6.11 -14.52
N ASN A 239 -6.18 -6.69 -13.98
CA ASN A 239 -6.27 -7.59 -12.85
C ASN A 239 -6.77 -6.88 -11.59
N SER A 240 -7.31 -7.65 -10.65
CA SER A 240 -7.79 -7.12 -9.36
C SER A 240 -6.63 -6.60 -8.49
N SER A 241 -6.94 -5.87 -7.42
CA SER A 241 -5.94 -5.52 -6.42
C SER A 241 -5.39 -6.78 -5.72
N ARG A 242 -4.11 -6.78 -5.38
CA ARG A 242 -3.40 -7.86 -4.67
C ARG A 242 -4.10 -8.29 -3.38
N ASP A 243 -4.67 -7.32 -2.66
CA ASP A 243 -5.26 -7.43 -1.33
C ASP A 243 -6.79 -7.22 -1.33
N GLY A 244 -7.40 -7.03 -2.51
CA GLY A 244 -8.81 -6.68 -2.65
C GLY A 244 -9.21 -5.28 -2.17
N ALA A 245 -8.26 -4.38 -1.90
CA ALA A 245 -8.54 -3.00 -1.54
C ALA A 245 -8.68 -2.10 -2.77
N PHE A 246 -9.70 -1.24 -2.74
CA PHE A 246 -9.99 -0.28 -3.81
C PHE A 246 -10.24 1.10 -3.21
N CYS A 247 -9.71 2.14 -3.84
CA CYS A 247 -9.98 3.53 -3.47
C CYS A 247 -11.01 4.11 -4.42
N GLY A 248 -11.98 4.85 -3.89
CA GLY A 248 -13.07 5.43 -4.65
C GLY A 248 -13.19 6.93 -4.40
N LEU A 249 -13.51 7.68 -5.46
CA LEU A 249 -13.85 9.09 -5.42
C LEU A 249 -15.28 9.27 -5.93
N LEU A 250 -16.12 9.92 -5.14
CA LEU A 250 -17.44 10.38 -5.56
C LEU A 250 -17.34 11.85 -5.94
N VAL A 251 -17.63 12.16 -7.20
CA VAL A 251 -17.45 13.50 -7.77
C VAL A 251 -18.69 13.86 -8.58
N ASN A 252 -19.50 14.79 -8.06
CA ASN A 252 -20.74 15.22 -8.70
C ASN A 252 -21.64 14.03 -9.17
N SER A 253 -21.71 13.79 -10.47
CA SER A 253 -22.51 12.72 -11.10
C SER A 253 -21.67 11.55 -11.60
N ALA A 254 -20.43 11.41 -11.15
CA ALA A 254 -19.54 10.32 -11.49
C ALA A 254 -18.87 9.73 -10.25
N ALA A 255 -18.53 8.45 -10.33
CA ALA A 255 -17.65 7.80 -9.39
C ALA A 255 -16.40 7.35 -10.15
N ILE A 256 -15.26 7.47 -9.48
CA ILE A 256 -13.98 6.96 -9.97
C ILE A 256 -13.54 5.91 -8.96
N VAL A 257 -13.11 4.75 -9.46
CA VAL A 257 -12.47 3.72 -8.63
C VAL A 257 -11.08 3.46 -9.17
N THR A 258 -10.09 3.50 -8.29
CA THR A 258 -8.67 3.33 -8.60
C THR A 258 -8.05 2.30 -7.68
N TRP A 259 -7.13 1.51 -8.23
CA TRP A 259 -6.33 0.51 -7.54
C TRP A 259 -5.04 0.26 -8.34
N THR A 260 -4.10 -0.45 -7.73
CA THR A 260 -2.93 -0.97 -8.44
C THR A 260 -3.25 -2.38 -8.91
N PRO A 261 -3.42 -2.62 -10.23
CA PRO A 261 -3.61 -3.96 -10.74
C PRO A 261 -2.42 -4.84 -10.39
N TYR A 262 -2.70 -6.07 -10.00
CA TYR A 262 -1.69 -7.01 -9.60
C TYR A 262 -1.50 -8.09 -10.66
N ASP A 263 -0.32 -8.09 -11.29
CA ASP A 263 0.01 -8.97 -12.43
C ASP A 263 0.92 -10.15 -12.03
N GLY A 264 1.14 -10.35 -10.73
CA GLY A 264 1.99 -11.42 -10.19
C GLY A 264 1.30 -12.77 -10.08
N VAL A 265 1.99 -13.74 -9.48
CA VAL A 265 1.43 -15.05 -9.08
C VAL A 265 0.37 -14.86 -7.98
N PRO A 266 -0.60 -15.77 -7.79
CA PRO A 266 -1.68 -15.57 -6.81
C PRO A 266 -1.16 -15.13 -5.43
N SER A 267 -1.74 -14.05 -4.90
CA SER A 267 -1.34 -13.53 -3.60
C SER A 267 -1.77 -14.48 -2.47
N TYR A 268 -1.03 -14.48 -1.36
CA TYR A 268 -1.42 -15.27 -0.19
C TYR A 268 -2.84 -14.95 0.31
N PRO A 269 -3.29 -13.69 0.38
CA PRO A 269 -4.69 -13.37 0.67
C PRO A 269 -5.68 -14.05 -0.28
N GLU A 270 -5.38 -14.11 -1.59
CA GLU A 270 -6.24 -14.79 -2.56
C GLU A 270 -6.29 -16.30 -2.31
N ILE A 271 -5.14 -16.93 -2.07
CA ILE A 271 -5.03 -18.36 -1.75
C ILE A 271 -5.82 -18.69 -0.49
N ARG A 272 -5.65 -17.91 0.57
CA ARG A 272 -6.36 -18.08 1.85
C ARG A 272 -7.87 -17.99 1.68
N TRP A 273 -8.36 -16.97 0.97
CA TRP A 273 -9.80 -16.84 0.69
C TRP A 273 -10.34 -17.95 -0.21
N ALA A 274 -9.52 -18.47 -1.13
CA ALA A 274 -9.88 -19.62 -1.95
C ALA A 274 -10.01 -20.90 -1.10
N VAL A 275 -9.07 -21.17 -0.18
CA VAL A 275 -9.14 -22.33 0.75
C VAL A 275 -10.42 -22.26 1.57
N GLN A 276 -10.70 -21.10 2.19
CA GLN A 276 -11.89 -20.96 3.04
C GLN A 276 -13.20 -21.22 2.31
N ARG A 277 -13.28 -20.89 1.02
CA ARG A 277 -14.48 -21.07 0.21
C ARG A 277 -14.58 -22.44 -0.44
N LEU A 278 -13.47 -22.99 -0.92
CA LEU A 278 -13.44 -24.23 -1.70
C LEU A 278 -13.18 -25.47 -0.85
N LEU A 279 -12.45 -25.33 0.25
CA LEU A 279 -12.02 -26.41 1.13
C LEU A 279 -12.39 -26.12 2.58
N PRO A 280 -13.68 -25.94 2.90
CA PRO A 280 -14.12 -25.69 4.28
C PRO A 280 -13.83 -26.86 5.24
N ALA A 281 -13.40 -28.03 4.74
CA ALA A 281 -12.94 -29.15 5.55
C ALA A 281 -11.46 -29.04 5.98
N ALA A 282 -10.70 -28.11 5.40
CA ALA A 282 -9.34 -27.78 5.84
C ALA A 282 -9.33 -26.89 7.10
N LEU A 283 -10.48 -26.37 7.49
CA LEU A 283 -10.63 -25.47 8.64
C LEU A 283 -11.30 -26.17 9.82
N THR A 284 -10.90 -25.80 11.03
CA THR A 284 -11.60 -26.17 12.27
C THR A 284 -12.99 -25.52 12.31
N LYS A 285 -13.97 -26.22 12.89
CA LYS A 285 -15.36 -25.73 13.04
C LYS A 285 -15.87 -25.95 14.46
N PRO A 286 -16.27 -24.89 15.19
CA PRO A 286 -16.04 -23.48 14.87
C PRO A 286 -14.55 -23.12 14.94
N ARG A 287 -14.14 -22.08 14.21
CA ARG A 287 -12.80 -21.49 14.39
C ARG A 287 -12.74 -20.78 15.75
N LEU A 288 -11.56 -20.79 16.37
CA LEU A 288 -11.31 -20.15 17.66
C LEU A 288 -11.28 -18.63 17.51
N THR A 289 -11.81 -17.91 18.50
CA THR A 289 -11.87 -16.44 18.55
C THR A 289 -11.10 -15.86 19.72
N GLN A 290 -10.30 -16.67 20.40
CA GLN A 290 -9.50 -16.23 21.54
C GLN A 290 -8.08 -15.89 21.11
N CYS A 291 -7.62 -14.70 21.49
CA CYS A 291 -6.23 -14.27 21.41
C CYS A 291 -5.53 -14.59 22.74
N SER A 292 -5.49 -15.86 23.11
CA SER A 292 -4.73 -16.31 24.28
C SER A 292 -3.39 -16.87 23.82
N ARG A 293 -2.35 -16.65 24.64
CA ARG A 293 -1.11 -17.41 24.56
C ARG A 293 -1.45 -18.91 24.51
N PRO A 294 -0.75 -19.74 23.71
CA PRO A 294 -0.93 -21.17 23.80
C PRO A 294 -0.62 -21.60 25.25
N ASP A 295 -1.57 -22.30 25.89
CA ASP A 295 -1.33 -22.87 27.23
C ASP A 295 -0.29 -23.99 27.06
N PHE A 296 0.99 -23.68 27.30
CA PHE A 296 2.04 -24.69 27.30
C PHE A 296 2.06 -25.53 28.57
N ASP A 297 1.45 -25.05 29.67
CA ASP A 297 0.93 -25.88 30.76
C ASP A 297 0.10 -25.03 31.75
N THR A 298 -1.09 -25.53 32.11
CA THR A 298 -1.99 -25.06 33.20
C THR A 298 -2.74 -23.73 33.04
N GLY A 299 -3.81 -23.79 32.24
CA GLY A 299 -5.13 -23.19 32.48
C GLY A 299 -5.25 -22.04 33.49
N LYS A 300 -5.11 -20.81 32.99
CA LYS A 300 -5.99 -19.65 33.24
C LYS A 300 -5.34 -18.41 32.64
N VAL A 301 -5.87 -17.94 31.50
CA VAL A 301 -5.54 -16.62 30.98
C VAL A 301 -6.63 -15.64 31.41
N THR A 302 -6.32 -14.81 32.39
CA THR A 302 -7.08 -13.60 32.73
C THR A 302 -6.34 -12.39 32.20
N GLY A 303 -6.95 -11.67 31.27
CA GLY A 303 -6.43 -10.37 30.83
C GLY A 303 -7.26 -9.80 29.70
N ASP A 304 -7.81 -8.62 29.93
CA ASP A 304 -8.49 -7.79 28.93
C ASP A 304 -7.41 -7.29 27.95
N SER A 305 -7.07 -8.12 26.96
CA SER A 305 -6.00 -7.84 26.00
C SER A 305 -6.43 -6.72 25.06
N SER A 306 -5.77 -5.58 25.14
CA SER A 306 -5.82 -4.57 24.08
C SER A 306 -5.02 -5.10 22.89
N LEU A 307 -5.70 -5.84 22.02
CA LEU A 307 -5.15 -6.30 20.75
C LEU A 307 -4.91 -5.08 19.87
N VAL A 308 -3.68 -4.90 19.40
CA VAL A 308 -3.35 -3.86 18.43
C VAL A 308 -2.71 -4.53 17.23
N THR A 309 -3.47 -4.63 16.15
CA THR A 309 -3.03 -5.22 14.90
C THR A 309 -2.41 -4.14 14.02
N ALA A 310 -1.18 -4.32 13.55
CA ALA A 310 -0.67 -3.52 12.44
C ALA A 310 0.54 -4.20 11.78
N PRO A 311 0.70 -4.10 10.46
CA PRO A 311 1.89 -4.62 9.80
C PRO A 311 3.12 -3.92 10.37
N LEU A 312 4.18 -4.70 10.60
CA LEU A 312 5.47 -4.16 10.99
C LEU A 312 5.97 -3.27 9.83
N GLY A 313 6.23 -1.99 10.11
CA GLY A 313 6.68 -1.01 9.11
C GLY A 313 8.04 -1.35 8.49
N ASP A 314 8.55 -0.45 7.64
CA ASP A 314 9.92 -0.56 7.12
C ASP A 314 10.91 -0.69 8.28
N LEU A 315 11.87 -1.62 8.16
CA LEU A 315 12.94 -1.85 9.14
C LEU A 315 13.68 -0.54 9.49
N THR A 316 13.80 0.36 8.52
CA THR A 316 14.40 1.69 8.71
C THR A 316 13.64 2.53 9.72
N ASP A 317 12.31 2.50 9.63
CA ASP A 317 11.45 3.23 10.55
C ASP A 317 11.41 2.59 11.94
N ILE A 318 11.56 1.27 12.04
CA ILE A 318 11.66 0.54 13.32
C ILE A 318 12.90 0.96 14.08
N VAL A 319 14.06 0.98 13.44
CA VAL A 319 15.30 1.36 14.12
C VAL A 319 15.25 2.82 14.56
N ASP A 320 14.76 3.71 13.70
CA ASP A 320 14.52 5.10 14.07
C ASP A 320 13.61 5.24 15.31
N ALA A 321 12.58 4.39 15.42
CA ALA A 321 11.70 4.37 16.59
C ALA A 321 12.40 3.89 17.87
N LEU A 322 13.31 2.93 17.77
CA LEU A 322 14.03 2.38 18.92
C LEU A 322 15.24 3.21 19.34
N LYS A 323 15.59 4.27 18.63
CA LYS A 323 16.64 5.22 19.05
C LYS A 323 16.29 5.87 20.39
N GLY A 324 17.26 5.84 21.31
CA GLY A 324 17.12 6.38 22.66
C GLY A 324 16.14 5.60 23.55
N LEU A 325 15.80 4.36 23.19
CA LEU A 325 15.07 3.46 24.07
C LEU A 325 15.90 3.20 25.33
N GLU A 326 15.23 3.13 26.48
CA GLU A 326 15.81 2.70 27.76
C GLU A 326 14.96 1.56 28.29
N LEU A 327 15.53 0.37 28.41
CA LEU A 327 14.88 -0.79 29.02
C LEU A 327 15.04 -0.65 30.54
N ALA A 328 13.92 -0.50 31.25
CA ALA A 328 13.92 -0.23 32.69
C ALA A 328 14.82 -1.19 33.50
N GLU A 329 15.73 -0.62 34.30
CA GLU A 329 16.85 -1.33 34.95
C GLU A 329 16.50 -2.03 36.29
N HIS A 330 15.31 -1.81 36.87
CA HIS A 330 14.98 -2.42 38.16
C HIS A 330 14.78 -3.94 38.01
N ASP A 331 15.45 -4.73 38.86
CA ASP A 331 15.42 -6.20 38.92
C ASP A 331 15.78 -6.93 37.61
N PHE A 332 16.60 -6.30 36.74
CA PHE A 332 16.88 -6.85 35.41
C PHE A 332 17.54 -8.24 35.42
N HIS A 333 18.35 -8.59 36.42
CA HIS A 333 18.97 -9.91 36.51
C HIS A 333 17.95 -11.04 36.66
N SER A 334 16.95 -10.88 37.55
CA SER A 334 15.89 -11.90 37.71
C SER A 334 15.11 -12.08 36.41
N ARG A 335 14.80 -10.98 35.72
CA ARG A 335 14.09 -11.01 34.43
C ARG A 335 14.89 -11.75 33.35
N ILE A 336 16.21 -11.53 33.30
CA ILE A 336 17.11 -12.25 32.39
C ILE A 336 17.13 -13.75 32.72
N ASP A 337 17.24 -14.11 34.00
CA ASP A 337 17.25 -15.52 34.40
C ASP A 337 15.92 -16.22 34.09
N ASP A 338 14.81 -15.54 34.36
CA ASP A 338 13.46 -16.06 34.07
C ASP A 338 13.24 -16.25 32.57
N ILE A 339 13.59 -15.26 31.73
CA ILE A 339 13.41 -15.40 30.28
C ILE A 339 14.35 -16.44 29.68
N LYS A 340 15.61 -16.54 30.16
CA LYS A 340 16.52 -17.61 29.73
C LYS A 340 15.92 -18.97 30.09
N LYS A 341 15.40 -19.13 31.30
CA LYS A 341 14.74 -20.38 31.71
C LYS A 341 13.55 -20.72 30.81
N GLU A 342 12.70 -19.75 30.49
CA GLU A 342 11.54 -19.95 29.60
C GLU A 342 11.96 -20.27 28.17
N ILE A 343 12.93 -19.55 27.58
CA ILE A 343 13.47 -19.84 26.25
C ILE A 343 14.06 -21.25 26.21
N LYS A 344 14.78 -21.68 27.24
CA LYS A 344 15.34 -23.03 27.30
C LYS A 344 14.25 -24.12 27.36
N GLN A 345 13.08 -23.79 27.88
CA GLN A 345 11.97 -24.74 28.03
C GLN A 345 11.04 -24.74 26.81
N GLN A 346 10.74 -23.57 26.24
CA GLN A 346 9.68 -23.37 25.26
C GLN A 346 10.19 -22.78 23.93
N GLY A 347 11.47 -22.41 23.82
CA GLY A 347 11.99 -21.72 22.65
C GLY A 347 11.42 -20.31 22.53
N PHE A 348 11.21 -19.84 21.29
CA PHE A 348 10.64 -18.51 21.03
C PHE A 348 9.14 -18.42 21.33
N ASP A 349 8.45 -19.56 21.46
CA ASP A 349 7.06 -19.66 21.90
C ASP A 349 6.83 -19.05 23.30
N ALA A 350 7.91 -18.91 24.08
CA ALA A 350 7.89 -18.19 25.36
C ALA A 350 7.57 -16.70 25.21
N ILE A 351 7.84 -16.13 24.03
CA ILE A 351 7.89 -14.70 23.74
C ILE A 351 6.82 -14.32 22.73
N ALA A 352 6.63 -15.13 21.70
CA ALA A 352 5.68 -14.89 20.64
C ALA A 352 5.02 -16.19 20.20
N TRP A 353 3.96 -16.08 19.40
CA TRP A 353 3.31 -17.25 18.82
C TRP A 353 2.52 -16.86 17.57
N PHE A 354 2.40 -17.82 16.65
CA PHE A 354 1.57 -17.71 15.46
C PHE A 354 0.24 -18.45 15.63
N GLN A 355 -0.86 -17.75 15.33
CA GLN A 355 -2.21 -18.31 15.29
C GLN A 355 -2.65 -18.54 13.83
N PRO A 356 -2.60 -19.78 13.30
CA PRO A 356 -2.99 -20.09 11.92
C PRO A 356 -4.47 -19.85 11.61
N TYR A 357 -4.79 -19.28 10.44
CA TYR A 357 -6.18 -19.05 10.00
C TYR A 357 -6.99 -20.35 9.83
N HIS A 358 -6.31 -21.51 9.68
CA HIS A 358 -6.98 -22.82 9.62
C HIS A 358 -7.74 -23.14 10.92
N ILE A 359 -7.27 -22.62 12.05
CA ILE A 359 -7.83 -22.89 13.39
C ILE A 359 -8.47 -21.63 13.97
N TRP A 360 -7.88 -20.45 13.77
CA TRP A 360 -8.35 -19.17 14.31
C TRP A 360 -9.16 -18.34 13.30
N SER A 361 -10.05 -17.50 13.83
CA SER A 361 -10.94 -16.64 13.06
C SER A 361 -10.21 -15.51 12.33
N GLU A 362 -10.89 -14.84 11.39
CA GLU A 362 -10.33 -13.68 10.67
C GLU A 362 -9.90 -12.54 11.59
N ASP A 363 -10.54 -12.42 12.75
CA ASP A 363 -10.29 -11.34 13.70
C ASP A 363 -9.14 -11.67 14.66
N THR A 364 -8.68 -12.93 14.69
CA THR A 364 -7.75 -13.43 15.71
C THR A 364 -6.58 -14.25 15.15
N TRP A 365 -6.47 -14.49 13.85
CA TRP A 365 -5.28 -15.13 13.29
C TRP A 365 -4.13 -14.12 13.13
N GLY A 366 -2.89 -14.60 13.11
CA GLY A 366 -1.70 -13.78 12.93
C GLY A 366 -0.60 -14.05 13.96
N ILE A 367 0.38 -13.16 13.98
CA ILE A 367 1.54 -13.21 14.89
C ILE A 367 1.23 -12.37 16.13
N TYR A 368 1.54 -12.93 17.29
CA TYR A 368 1.39 -12.27 18.59
C TYR A 368 2.71 -12.27 19.32
N VAL A 369 3.07 -11.14 19.91
CA VAL A 369 4.28 -10.99 20.73
C VAL A 369 3.88 -10.51 22.11
N ASP A 370 4.29 -11.24 23.16
CA ASP A 370 4.19 -10.76 24.53
C ASP A 370 5.18 -9.60 24.72
N ALA A 371 4.61 -8.40 24.88
CA ALA A 371 5.37 -7.16 24.93
C ALA A 371 6.37 -7.14 26.09
N ARG A 372 6.03 -7.78 27.22
CA ARG A 372 6.91 -7.80 28.39
C ARG A 372 8.05 -8.80 28.20
N LYS A 373 7.74 -9.99 27.68
CA LYS A 373 8.76 -11.02 27.39
C LYS A 373 9.73 -10.58 26.30
N LEU A 374 9.27 -9.76 25.36
CA LEU A 374 10.15 -9.14 24.38
C LEU A 374 11.16 -8.17 25.03
N ASP A 375 10.71 -7.34 25.99
CA ASP A 375 11.63 -6.48 26.76
C ASP A 375 12.65 -7.33 27.54
N ASP A 376 12.22 -8.45 28.12
CA ASP A 376 13.08 -9.36 28.87
C ASP A 376 14.14 -10.02 27.96
N LEU A 377 13.76 -10.47 26.77
CA LEU A 377 14.70 -10.99 25.76
C LEU A 377 15.71 -9.91 25.36
N ALA A 378 15.26 -8.69 25.11
CA ALA A 378 16.13 -7.58 24.75
C ALA A 378 17.14 -7.27 25.86
N LEU A 379 16.73 -7.31 27.13
CA LEU A 379 17.64 -7.18 28.28
C LEU A 379 18.67 -8.32 28.35
N SER A 380 18.24 -9.55 28.09
CA SER A 380 19.13 -10.71 28.04
C SER A 380 20.20 -10.54 26.96
N LEU A 381 19.79 -10.18 25.75
CA LEU A 381 20.71 -9.92 24.63
C LEU A 381 21.65 -8.75 24.94
N LEU A 382 21.14 -7.66 25.50
CA LEU A 382 21.96 -6.51 25.91
C LEU A 382 23.03 -6.90 26.92
N HIS A 383 22.68 -7.73 27.90
CA HIS A 383 23.62 -8.26 28.88
C HIS A 383 24.71 -9.11 28.21
N ASP A 384 24.32 -10.07 27.37
CA ASP A 384 25.26 -10.97 26.70
C ASP A 384 26.18 -10.22 25.71
N LEU A 385 25.67 -9.18 25.03
CA LEU A 385 26.45 -8.26 24.20
C LEU A 385 27.52 -7.52 25.03
N ARG A 386 27.13 -6.95 26.17
CA ARG A 386 28.06 -6.24 27.08
C ARG A 386 29.13 -7.19 27.64
N GLN A 387 28.76 -8.41 28.03
CA GLN A 387 29.71 -9.44 28.49
C GLN A 387 30.72 -9.85 27.40
N ASN A 388 30.32 -9.80 26.13
CA ASN A 388 31.20 -10.04 24.99
C ASN A 388 31.97 -8.79 24.53
N GLY A 389 31.93 -7.70 25.30
CA GLY A 389 32.64 -6.46 25.02
C GLY A 389 32.14 -5.76 23.75
N VAL A 390 30.83 -5.80 23.51
CA VAL A 390 30.13 -5.01 22.49
C VAL A 390 29.46 -3.82 23.18
N VAL A 391 29.71 -2.61 22.67
CA VAL A 391 29.02 -1.39 23.12
C VAL A 391 27.66 -1.32 22.43
N ALA A 392 26.68 -2.05 22.96
CA ALA A 392 25.31 -2.07 22.44
C ALA A 392 24.40 -1.13 23.25
N SER A 393 23.54 -0.39 22.53
CA SER A 393 22.42 0.33 23.14
C SER A 393 21.22 -0.59 23.31
N ASP A 394 20.32 -0.23 24.21
CA ASP A 394 19.05 -0.91 24.44
C ASP A 394 18.21 -0.99 23.17
N GLY A 395 18.23 0.06 22.34
CA GLY A 395 17.56 0.07 21.04
C GLY A 395 18.10 -0.98 20.07
N ILE A 396 19.41 -1.23 20.06
CA ILE A 396 20.02 -2.30 19.25
C ILE A 396 19.58 -3.67 19.75
N ALA A 397 19.62 -3.89 21.07
CA ALA A 397 19.20 -5.16 21.65
C ALA A 397 17.70 -5.43 21.42
N ALA A 398 16.86 -4.39 21.54
CA ALA A 398 15.43 -4.45 21.23
C ALA A 398 15.16 -4.76 19.76
N PHE A 399 15.93 -4.17 18.84
CA PHE A 399 15.82 -4.45 17.41
C PHE A 399 16.17 -5.91 17.09
N ILE A 400 17.27 -6.42 17.64
CA ILE A 400 17.67 -7.83 17.48
C ILE A 400 16.61 -8.75 18.08
N ALA A 401 16.13 -8.48 19.30
CA ALA A 401 15.08 -9.26 19.94
C ALA A 401 13.83 -9.33 19.08
N LEU A 402 13.31 -8.17 18.65
CA LEU A 402 12.10 -8.09 17.85
C LEU A 402 12.26 -8.80 16.51
N GLY A 403 13.37 -8.58 15.81
CA GLY A 403 13.55 -9.15 14.47
C GLY A 403 13.78 -10.66 14.49
N LEU A 404 14.52 -11.19 15.48
CA LEU A 404 14.65 -12.64 15.66
C LEU A 404 13.28 -13.27 15.93
N THR A 405 12.55 -12.76 16.93
CA THR A 405 11.22 -13.27 17.30
C THR A 405 10.23 -13.15 16.13
N TYR A 406 10.16 -11.99 15.46
CA TYR A 406 9.25 -11.79 14.34
C TYR A 406 9.56 -12.71 13.16
N SER A 407 10.83 -12.92 12.83
CA SER A 407 11.24 -13.74 11.68
C SER A 407 10.94 -15.23 11.92
N HIS A 408 11.08 -15.68 13.17
CA HIS A 408 10.66 -17.00 13.61
C HIS A 408 9.15 -17.20 13.39
N GLU A 409 8.32 -16.31 13.94
CA GLU A 409 6.86 -16.43 13.81
C GLU A 409 6.36 -16.28 12.37
N LEU A 410 7.02 -15.42 11.59
CA LEU A 410 6.72 -15.26 10.17
C LEU A 410 7.01 -16.53 9.37
N PHE A 411 7.96 -17.36 9.82
CA PHE A 411 8.21 -18.65 9.20
C PHE A 411 6.99 -19.58 9.33
N HIS A 412 6.35 -19.68 10.50
CA HIS A 412 5.11 -20.47 10.65
C HIS A 412 3.99 -19.96 9.73
N ALA A 413 3.88 -18.65 9.54
CA ALA A 413 2.95 -18.09 8.57
C ALA A 413 3.29 -18.49 7.11
N ARG A 414 4.58 -18.59 6.76
CA ARG A 414 5.03 -19.14 5.46
C ARG A 414 4.70 -20.63 5.32
N VAL A 415 4.82 -21.41 6.40
CA VAL A 415 4.39 -22.82 6.45
C VAL A 415 2.90 -22.94 6.18
N GLU A 416 2.08 -22.09 6.81
CA GLU A 416 0.65 -22.05 6.55
C GLU A 416 0.34 -21.66 5.09
N ALA A 417 1.05 -20.68 4.52
CA ALA A 417 0.88 -20.27 3.13
C ALA A 417 1.24 -21.40 2.14
N ALA A 418 2.38 -22.07 2.35
CA ALA A 418 2.78 -23.23 1.58
C ALA A 418 1.77 -24.37 1.68
N SER A 419 1.25 -24.63 2.89
CA SER A 419 0.22 -25.64 3.11
C SER A 419 -1.05 -25.30 2.34
N SER A 420 -1.52 -24.06 2.44
CA SER A 420 -2.71 -23.56 1.74
C SER A 420 -2.60 -23.75 0.21
N TRP A 421 -1.42 -23.48 -0.36
CA TRP A 421 -1.15 -23.71 -1.77
C TRP A 421 -1.25 -25.21 -2.13
N LEU A 422 -0.66 -26.08 -1.31
CA LEU A 422 -0.74 -27.54 -1.49
C LEU A 422 -2.18 -28.06 -1.35
N GLU A 423 -2.97 -27.48 -0.45
CA GLU A 423 -4.38 -27.84 -0.27
C GLU A 423 -5.20 -27.49 -1.51
N LEU A 424 -5.05 -26.28 -2.07
CA LEU A 424 -5.77 -25.88 -3.28
C LEU A 424 -5.42 -26.74 -4.49
N THR A 425 -4.13 -27.00 -4.69
CA THR A 425 -3.63 -27.78 -5.83
C THR A 425 -4.04 -29.25 -5.74
N SER A 426 -4.08 -29.82 -4.53
CA SER A 426 -4.51 -31.21 -4.32
C SER A 426 -6.00 -31.40 -4.03
N ARG A 427 -6.72 -30.31 -3.72
CA ARG A 427 -8.09 -30.29 -3.19
C ARG A 427 -8.29 -31.20 -1.97
N GLN A 428 -7.30 -31.25 -1.11
CA GLN A 428 -7.32 -32.06 0.11
C GLN A 428 -6.93 -31.21 1.32
N PRO A 429 -7.58 -31.39 2.48
CA PRO A 429 -7.11 -30.78 3.72
C PRO A 429 -5.76 -31.40 4.10
N ARG A 430 -4.75 -30.56 4.33
CA ARG A 430 -3.39 -30.97 4.65
C ARG A 430 -2.85 -30.30 5.90
N HIS A 431 -3.17 -29.02 6.13
CA HIS A 431 -2.58 -28.27 7.23
C HIS A 431 -2.90 -28.89 8.59
N LEU A 432 -4.18 -29.16 8.87
CA LEU A 432 -4.59 -29.78 10.14
C LEU A 432 -4.01 -31.19 10.34
N ARG A 433 -3.85 -31.95 9.25
CA ARG A 433 -3.22 -33.28 9.29
C ARG A 433 -1.73 -33.17 9.57
N TYR A 434 -1.05 -32.25 8.89
CA TYR A 434 0.36 -31.94 9.13
C TYR A 434 0.60 -31.54 10.58
N ASN A 435 -0.21 -30.61 11.10
CA ASN A 435 -0.09 -30.12 12.47
C ASN A 435 -0.16 -31.30 13.46
N LYS A 436 -1.20 -32.15 13.34
CA LYS A 436 -1.37 -33.32 14.21
C LYS A 436 -0.32 -34.41 14.03
N ASP A 437 -0.10 -34.87 12.80
CA ASP A 437 0.63 -36.11 12.50
C ASP A 437 2.14 -35.88 12.29
N VAL A 438 2.57 -34.60 12.24
CA VAL A 438 3.98 -34.21 12.10
C VAL A 438 4.38 -33.26 13.22
N TYR A 439 3.80 -32.07 13.26
CA TYR A 439 4.26 -31.00 14.17
C TYR A 439 4.12 -31.41 15.63
N ASP A 440 2.91 -31.80 16.07
CA ASP A 440 2.65 -32.29 17.43
C ASP A 440 3.40 -33.61 17.73
N THR A 441 3.58 -34.47 16.73
CA THR A 441 4.24 -35.77 16.89
C THR A 441 5.76 -35.64 17.09
N LEU A 442 6.37 -34.63 16.47
CA LEU A 442 7.82 -34.37 16.54
C LEU A 442 8.18 -33.31 17.59
N ARG A 443 7.19 -32.77 18.30
CA ARG A 443 7.37 -31.79 19.37
C ARG A 443 8.46 -32.23 20.36
N GLU A 444 9.33 -31.28 20.72
CA GLU A 444 10.45 -31.44 21.65
C GLU A 444 11.46 -32.53 21.25
N THR A 445 11.57 -32.84 19.96
CA THR A 445 12.60 -33.75 19.42
C THR A 445 13.51 -33.04 18.43
N ASP A 446 14.71 -33.56 18.21
CA ASP A 446 15.64 -33.07 17.17
C ASP A 446 15.04 -33.14 15.74
N GLY A 447 13.99 -33.96 15.56
CA GLY A 447 13.25 -34.08 14.32
C GLY A 447 12.24 -32.95 14.07
N TRP A 448 12.08 -32.01 15.00
CA TRP A 448 11.12 -30.90 14.90
C TRP A 448 11.62 -29.80 13.94
N LEU A 449 11.68 -30.15 12.66
CA LEU A 449 12.31 -29.33 11.63
C LEU A 449 11.63 -27.97 11.43
N GLU A 450 10.34 -27.82 11.74
CA GLU A 450 9.68 -26.52 11.62
C GLU A 450 10.35 -25.48 12.52
N GLU A 451 10.56 -25.81 13.79
CA GLU A 451 11.19 -24.92 14.77
C GLU A 451 12.67 -24.66 14.48
N ALA A 452 13.38 -25.70 14.03
CA ALA A 452 14.76 -25.57 13.57
C ALA A 452 14.86 -24.54 12.42
N LEU A 453 13.98 -24.66 11.43
CA LEU A 453 13.96 -23.79 10.25
C LEU A 453 13.40 -22.39 10.55
N ALA A 454 12.51 -22.24 11.54
CA ALA A 454 12.08 -20.95 12.06
C ALA A 454 13.25 -20.18 12.69
N ASN A 455 14.07 -20.86 13.52
CA ASN A 455 15.30 -20.29 14.05
C ASN A 455 16.35 -20.01 12.97
N TRP A 456 16.47 -20.87 11.95
CA TRP A 456 17.30 -20.59 10.79
C TRP A 456 16.85 -19.32 10.05
N THR A 457 15.55 -19.12 9.87
CA THR A 457 15.00 -17.92 9.22
C THR A 457 15.32 -16.67 10.04
N SER A 458 15.31 -16.77 11.37
CA SER A 458 15.76 -15.71 12.28
C SER A 458 17.24 -15.37 12.09
N TRP A 459 18.07 -16.40 11.93
CA TRP A 459 19.49 -16.25 11.62
C TRP A 459 19.74 -15.61 10.24
N GLU A 460 19.02 -16.05 9.20
CA GLU A 460 19.10 -15.47 7.85
C GLU A 460 18.71 -14.00 7.85
N TRP A 461 17.61 -13.65 8.53
CA TRP A 461 17.23 -12.25 8.72
C TRP A 461 18.37 -11.46 9.35
N PHE A 462 18.90 -11.90 10.49
CA PHE A 462 19.99 -11.22 11.18
C PHE A 462 21.24 -11.04 10.29
N GLN A 463 21.56 -12.01 9.43
CA GLN A 463 22.68 -11.91 8.49
C GLN A 463 22.39 -10.97 7.31
N ALA A 464 21.18 -10.98 6.75
CA ALA A 464 20.80 -10.12 5.63
C ALA A 464 20.86 -8.63 6.04
N GLU A 465 20.40 -8.32 7.25
CA GLU A 465 20.39 -6.96 7.82
C GLU A 465 21.78 -6.38 8.09
N ARG A 466 22.85 -7.20 8.00
CA ARG A 466 24.24 -6.74 7.97
C ARG A 466 24.48 -5.75 6.81
N SER A 467 23.75 -5.92 5.71
CA SER A 467 24.10 -5.34 4.41
C SER A 467 23.49 -3.97 4.14
N GLU A 468 22.32 -3.67 4.71
CA GLU A 468 21.53 -2.52 4.22
C GLU A 468 21.61 -1.29 5.13
N THR A 469 21.58 -1.39 6.47
CA THR A 469 21.25 -0.15 7.22
C THR A 469 21.67 -0.03 8.71
N PHE A 470 21.89 -1.11 9.45
CA PHE A 470 21.86 -1.15 10.94
C PHE A 470 22.87 -0.36 11.80
N LEU A 471 24.00 -1.01 12.06
CA LEU A 471 24.54 -0.98 13.42
C LEU A 471 25.74 -0.04 13.60
N ASN A 472 26.24 0.60 12.52
CA ASN A 472 27.55 1.30 12.50
C ASN A 472 28.67 0.47 13.17
N LEU A 473 28.52 -0.86 13.20
CA LEU A 473 29.47 -1.74 13.86
C LEU A 473 30.63 -2.01 12.92
N THR A 474 31.82 -2.03 13.50
CA THR A 474 32.99 -2.61 12.84
C THR A 474 32.78 -4.10 12.59
N ASP A 475 33.49 -4.68 11.62
CA ASP A 475 33.44 -6.13 11.37
C ASP A 475 33.77 -6.97 12.62
N VAL A 476 34.65 -6.44 13.48
CA VAL A 476 35.03 -7.08 14.76
C VAL A 476 33.85 -7.10 15.73
N GLU A 477 33.14 -5.98 15.87
CA GLU A 477 31.95 -5.90 16.71
C GLU A 477 30.81 -6.76 16.15
N PHE A 478 30.60 -6.74 14.83
CA PHE A 478 29.58 -7.59 14.19
C PHE A 478 29.87 -9.08 14.41
N THR A 479 31.14 -9.50 14.39
CA THR A 479 31.53 -10.88 14.71
C THR A 479 31.19 -11.24 16.16
N LYS A 480 31.35 -10.30 17.10
CA LYS A 480 30.96 -10.50 18.51
C LYS A 480 29.44 -10.57 18.66
N VAL A 481 28.69 -9.68 18.03
CA VAL A 481 27.21 -9.71 18.00
C VAL A 481 26.71 -11.04 17.42
N THR A 482 27.30 -11.45 16.29
CA THR A 482 27.04 -12.75 15.65
C THR A 482 27.22 -13.91 16.62
N ARG A 483 28.29 -13.92 17.42
CA ARG A 483 28.51 -14.96 18.42
C ARG A 483 27.39 -14.98 19.46
N VAL A 484 26.97 -13.82 19.95
CA VAL A 484 25.87 -13.71 20.93
C VAL A 484 24.56 -14.25 20.35
N VAL A 485 24.21 -13.88 19.12
CA VAL A 485 23.01 -14.37 18.45
C VAL A 485 23.06 -15.90 18.28
N LYS A 486 24.19 -16.46 17.81
CA LYS A 486 24.36 -17.93 17.72
C LYS A 486 24.18 -18.61 19.06
N THR A 487 24.85 -18.12 20.11
CA THR A 487 24.71 -18.67 21.46
C THR A 487 23.27 -18.59 21.97
N SER A 488 22.52 -17.54 21.62
CA SER A 488 21.10 -17.45 21.97
C SER A 488 20.26 -18.50 21.26
N LEU A 489 20.52 -18.79 19.99
CA LEU A 489 19.80 -19.83 19.23
C LEU A 489 20.17 -21.24 19.73
N ASP A 490 21.46 -21.48 19.99
CA ASP A 490 21.97 -22.75 20.54
C ASP A 490 21.42 -23.08 21.94
N PHE A 491 20.88 -22.08 22.66
CA PHE A 491 20.33 -22.25 24.00
C PHE A 491 18.86 -22.71 24.03
N SER A 492 18.22 -22.78 22.87
CA SER A 492 16.82 -23.20 22.71
C SER A 492 16.63 -24.70 23.01
N PRO A 493 15.40 -25.20 23.22
CA PRO A 493 15.14 -26.62 23.46
C PRO A 493 15.40 -27.49 22.21
N PRO A 494 15.36 -28.84 22.35
CA PRO A 494 15.49 -29.77 21.24
C PRO A 494 14.55 -29.42 20.07
N GLY A 495 15.11 -29.48 18.86
CA GLY A 495 14.44 -29.03 17.63
C GLY A 495 14.78 -27.60 17.30
N TYR A 496 14.57 -26.66 18.22
CA TYR A 496 14.94 -25.25 18.03
C TYR A 496 16.46 -25.05 17.95
N ASP A 497 17.22 -25.79 18.77
CA ASP A 497 18.69 -25.74 18.81
C ASP A 497 19.36 -26.36 17.56
N GLN A 498 18.60 -27.10 16.74
CA GLN A 498 19.07 -27.66 15.48
C GLN A 498 19.00 -26.66 14.31
N TRP A 499 18.93 -25.35 14.60
CA TRP A 499 18.73 -24.30 13.61
C TRP A 499 19.74 -24.32 12.44
N ALA A 500 20.98 -24.73 12.69
CA ALA A 500 22.03 -24.82 11.67
C ALA A 500 21.69 -25.83 10.53
N LEU A 501 20.75 -26.76 10.75
CA LEU A 501 20.27 -27.67 9.71
C LEU A 501 19.66 -26.95 8.50
N GLY A 502 19.17 -25.71 8.70
CA GLY A 502 18.60 -24.88 7.64
C GLY A 502 19.60 -24.45 6.56
N GLU A 503 20.90 -24.56 6.79
CA GLU A 503 21.93 -24.35 5.75
C GLU A 503 21.82 -25.41 4.63
N THR A 504 21.26 -26.58 4.94
CA THR A 504 21.26 -27.72 4.03
C THR A 504 19.96 -27.83 3.24
N GLN A 505 20.06 -27.84 1.90
CA GLN A 505 18.90 -28.03 1.02
C GLN A 505 18.14 -29.34 1.28
N SER A 506 18.83 -30.39 1.74
CA SER A 506 18.19 -31.67 2.11
C SER A 506 17.20 -31.52 3.26
N THR A 507 17.49 -30.68 4.26
CA THR A 507 16.57 -30.43 5.39
C THR A 507 15.29 -29.77 4.90
N TRP A 508 15.41 -28.73 4.07
CA TRP A 508 14.26 -28.08 3.42
C TRP A 508 13.41 -29.06 2.61
N ARG A 509 14.05 -29.99 1.90
CA ARG A 509 13.36 -31.02 1.12
C ARG A 509 12.63 -32.03 2.00
N ILE A 510 13.23 -32.45 3.11
CA ILE A 510 12.60 -33.32 4.11
C ILE A 510 11.37 -32.60 4.69
N PHE A 511 11.55 -31.37 5.15
CA PHE A 511 10.48 -30.56 5.74
C PHE A 511 9.32 -30.34 4.76
N ALA A 512 9.60 -29.93 3.52
CA ALA A 512 8.57 -29.77 2.50
C ALA A 512 7.84 -31.08 2.18
N SER A 513 8.54 -32.22 2.25
CA SER A 513 7.92 -33.55 2.09
C SER A 513 7.04 -33.92 3.28
N GLN A 514 7.45 -33.58 4.52
CA GLN A 514 6.63 -33.75 5.72
C GLN A 514 5.34 -32.91 5.62
N LEU A 515 5.45 -31.63 5.22
CA LEU A 515 4.30 -30.75 4.99
C LEU A 515 3.36 -31.31 3.90
N ALA A 516 3.91 -31.73 2.77
CA ALA A 516 3.11 -32.24 1.66
C ALA A 516 2.41 -33.55 2.02
N THR A 517 3.09 -34.48 2.69
CA THR A 517 2.54 -35.81 2.96
C THR A 517 1.73 -35.88 4.25
N GLY A 518 1.96 -34.97 5.20
CA GLY A 518 1.45 -35.06 6.57
C GLY A 518 1.99 -36.28 7.30
N ARG A 519 3.27 -36.63 7.08
CA ARG A 519 3.93 -37.78 7.72
C ARG A 519 5.27 -37.36 8.29
N ALA A 520 5.54 -37.72 9.54
CA ALA A 520 6.79 -37.40 10.22
C ALA A 520 8.03 -38.07 9.59
N SER A 521 7.89 -39.32 9.14
CA SER A 521 8.98 -40.07 8.52
C SER A 521 9.13 -39.76 7.03
N ALA A 522 10.34 -39.38 6.64
CA ALA A 522 10.76 -39.23 5.25
C ALA A 522 10.91 -40.60 4.57
N THR A 523 10.22 -40.80 3.44
CA THR A 523 10.48 -41.97 2.57
C THR A 523 11.80 -41.80 1.82
N ASN A 524 12.47 -42.91 1.44
CA ASN A 524 13.76 -42.91 0.73
C ASN A 524 13.79 -42.14 -0.62
N ARG A 525 12.65 -41.67 -1.14
CA ARG A 525 12.56 -40.86 -2.37
C ARG A 525 11.77 -39.59 -2.09
N LEU A 526 12.48 -38.53 -1.71
CA LEU A 526 11.87 -37.22 -1.44
C LEU A 526 11.66 -36.44 -2.74
N LEU A 527 10.51 -35.78 -2.84
CA LEU A 527 10.19 -34.90 -3.96
C LEU A 527 10.94 -33.57 -3.78
N PRO A 528 11.38 -32.90 -4.87
CA PRO A 528 12.08 -31.63 -4.79
C PRO A 528 11.11 -30.48 -4.53
N LEU A 529 10.54 -30.44 -3.33
CA LEU A 529 9.51 -29.48 -2.91
C LEU A 529 10.07 -28.32 -2.08
N GLU A 530 11.38 -28.25 -1.86
CA GLU A 530 12.01 -27.16 -1.10
C GLU A 530 11.69 -25.76 -1.67
N GLY A 531 11.41 -25.67 -2.97
CA GLY A 531 11.00 -24.43 -3.66
C GLY A 531 9.68 -23.82 -3.14
N LEU A 532 8.92 -24.54 -2.32
CA LEU A 532 7.77 -23.97 -1.60
C LEU A 532 8.17 -22.93 -0.56
N PHE A 533 9.40 -23.00 -0.07
CA PHE A 533 9.93 -22.13 0.97
C PHE A 533 11.08 -21.28 0.45
N THR A 534 12.01 -21.88 -0.28
CA THR A 534 13.24 -21.24 -0.76
C THR A 534 13.10 -20.79 -2.22
N GLY A 535 13.62 -19.63 -2.58
CA GLY A 535 13.62 -19.14 -3.97
C GLY A 535 12.27 -18.56 -4.42
N ILE A 536 11.97 -18.65 -5.72
CA ILE A 536 10.75 -18.08 -6.31
C ILE A 536 9.57 -18.99 -5.99
N GLN A 537 8.68 -18.52 -5.12
CA GLN A 537 7.47 -19.24 -4.72
C GLN A 537 6.40 -19.19 -5.82
N PRO A 538 5.54 -20.21 -5.95
CA PRO A 538 4.43 -20.21 -6.91
C PRO A 538 3.25 -19.32 -6.49
N TYR A 539 3.43 -18.55 -5.41
CA TYR A 539 2.49 -17.61 -4.83
C TYR A 539 3.25 -16.42 -4.26
N ASP A 540 2.56 -15.29 -4.11
CA ASP A 540 3.13 -14.07 -3.55
C ASP A 540 2.72 -13.95 -2.08
N PHE A 541 3.65 -14.31 -1.20
CA PHE A 541 3.56 -14.09 0.23
C PHE A 541 4.38 -12.87 0.62
N GLN A 542 3.75 -11.89 1.27
CA GLN A 542 4.41 -10.74 1.87
C GLN A 542 4.23 -10.75 3.39
N PRO A 543 5.23 -10.27 4.16
CA PRO A 543 5.09 -10.15 5.61
C PRO A 543 3.86 -9.32 6.04
N SER A 544 3.50 -8.30 5.24
CA SER A 544 2.32 -7.46 5.45
C SER A 544 0.98 -8.17 5.28
N ASP A 545 0.96 -9.40 4.73
CA ASP A 545 -0.24 -10.21 4.62
C ASP A 545 -0.67 -10.82 5.95
N VAL A 546 0.25 -10.90 6.91
CA VAL A 546 0.05 -11.54 8.20
C VAL A 546 -0.21 -10.45 9.26
N PRO A 547 -1.37 -10.48 9.95
CA PRO A 547 -1.62 -9.61 11.09
C PRO A 547 -0.53 -9.78 12.15
N PHE A 548 -0.04 -8.67 12.70
CA PHE A 548 0.96 -8.67 13.77
C PHE A 548 0.45 -7.86 14.96
N CYS A 549 0.54 -8.43 16.16
CA CYS A 549 -0.02 -7.87 17.39
C CYS A 549 0.93 -7.94 18.58
N PHE A 550 0.93 -6.91 19.41
CA PHE A 550 1.54 -6.98 20.75
C PHE A 550 0.49 -7.25 21.82
N VAL A 551 0.79 -8.16 22.74
CA VAL A 551 -0.04 -8.52 23.89
C VAL A 551 0.61 -7.99 25.16
N GLY A 552 -0.17 -7.28 25.98
CA GLY A 552 0.33 -6.68 27.22
C GLY A 552 1.07 -5.35 27.04
N ALA A 553 1.72 -4.93 28.12
CA ALA A 553 2.52 -3.71 28.21
C ALA A 553 4.02 -4.03 28.14
N GLY A 554 4.76 -3.21 27.40
CA GLY A 554 6.21 -3.37 27.23
C GLY A 554 6.80 -2.14 26.58
N VAL A 555 8.01 -1.77 27.00
CA VAL A 555 8.66 -0.52 26.61
C VAL A 555 8.94 -0.50 25.10
N ILE A 556 9.35 -1.64 24.53
CA ILE A 556 9.57 -1.77 23.08
C ILE A 556 8.24 -1.58 22.33
N ALA A 557 7.20 -2.31 22.73
CA ALA A 557 5.89 -2.23 22.09
C ALA A 557 5.32 -0.81 22.17
N ASP A 558 5.39 -0.17 23.33
CA ASP A 558 4.88 1.18 23.56
C ASP A 558 5.67 2.22 22.76
N ARG A 559 7.00 2.09 22.70
CA ARG A 559 7.85 2.96 21.88
C ARG A 559 7.50 2.86 20.41
N LEU A 560 7.36 1.65 19.89
CA LEU A 560 6.98 1.46 18.50
C LEU A 560 5.54 1.95 18.25
N ARG A 561 4.60 1.69 19.16
CA ARG A 561 3.21 2.19 19.03
C ARG A 561 3.13 3.71 19.04
N ALA A 562 4.02 4.39 19.77
CA ALA A 562 4.10 5.85 19.81
C ALA A 562 4.75 6.45 18.55
N ASN A 563 5.52 5.66 17.79
CA ASN A 563 6.14 6.16 16.57
C ASN A 563 5.17 6.10 15.39
N HIS A 564 4.84 7.29 14.88
CA HIS A 564 4.00 7.45 13.70
C HIS A 564 4.51 6.75 12.44
N LYS A 565 5.76 6.26 12.37
CA LYS A 565 6.31 5.58 11.20
C LYS A 565 6.17 4.05 11.25
N THR A 566 6.18 3.44 12.44
CA THR A 566 6.27 1.98 12.60
C THR A 566 4.91 1.29 12.67
N PHE A 567 3.98 1.79 13.50
CA PHE A 567 2.62 1.27 13.57
C PHE A 567 1.64 2.31 13.04
N SER A 568 1.14 2.05 11.83
CA SER A 568 0.48 3.09 11.04
C SER A 568 -1.01 3.25 11.28
N GLN A 569 -1.66 2.26 11.86
CA GLN A 569 -3.12 2.16 11.89
C GLN A 569 -3.59 1.88 13.31
N PRO A 570 -4.44 2.74 13.89
CA PRO A 570 -5.08 2.45 15.16
C PRO A 570 -6.05 1.29 15.01
N THR A 571 -6.42 0.68 16.12
CA THR A 571 -7.51 -0.28 16.11
C THR A 571 -8.85 0.43 15.99
N VAL A 572 -9.90 -0.30 15.64
CA VAL A 572 -11.28 0.19 15.74
C VAL A 572 -11.54 0.71 17.15
N ARG A 573 -11.20 -0.07 18.18
CA ARG A 573 -11.41 0.30 19.60
C ARG A 573 -10.64 1.56 20.00
N GLU A 574 -9.41 1.71 19.50
CA GLU A 574 -8.63 2.93 19.72
C GLU A 574 -9.28 4.14 19.04
N LEU A 575 -9.75 3.99 17.80
CA LEU A 575 -10.48 5.05 17.13
C LEU A 575 -11.82 5.38 17.78
N GLU A 576 -12.52 4.42 18.37
CA GLU A 576 -13.71 4.70 19.17
C GLU A 576 -13.38 5.59 20.37
N LYS A 577 -12.30 5.27 21.09
CA LYS A 577 -11.78 6.12 22.17
C LYS A 577 -11.37 7.49 21.66
N ALA A 578 -10.67 7.56 20.52
CA ALA A 578 -10.26 8.82 19.92
C ALA A 578 -11.46 9.68 19.47
N LEU A 579 -12.47 9.07 18.86
CA LEU A 579 -13.71 9.73 18.48
C LEU A 579 -14.42 10.30 19.72
N ASN A 580 -14.51 9.52 20.81
CA ASN A 580 -15.03 10.02 22.09
C ASN A 580 -14.19 11.18 22.66
N HIS A 581 -12.86 11.08 22.62
CA HIS A 581 -11.95 12.15 23.05
C HIS A 581 -12.22 13.46 22.29
N PHE A 582 -12.50 13.35 20.99
CA PHE A 582 -12.91 14.48 20.16
C PHE A 582 -14.40 14.83 20.27
N GLY A 583 -15.18 14.23 21.17
CA GLY A 583 -16.59 14.55 21.41
C GLY A 583 -17.56 14.03 20.35
N TYR A 584 -17.18 12.99 19.59
CA TYR A 584 -18.10 12.23 18.75
C TYR A 584 -18.87 11.22 19.61
N THR A 585 -20.15 11.05 19.30
CA THR A 585 -21.02 10.04 19.92
C THR A 585 -21.51 9.06 18.87
N ARG A 586 -21.54 7.78 19.24
CA ARG A 586 -22.11 6.71 18.40
C ARG A 586 -23.59 6.97 18.13
N ASP A 587 -24.01 6.92 16.87
CA ASP A 587 -25.40 7.08 16.43
C ASP A 587 -26.05 5.68 16.32
N PRO A 588 -26.85 5.23 17.29
CA PRO A 588 -27.44 3.89 17.27
C PRO A 588 -28.48 3.71 16.16
N SER A 589 -29.00 4.81 15.60
CA SER A 589 -29.93 4.79 14.46
C SER A 589 -29.20 4.66 13.11
N GLY A 590 -27.88 4.85 13.11
CA GLY A 590 -27.02 4.88 11.94
C GLY A 590 -25.94 3.82 11.97
N GLY A 591 -26.07 2.83 11.09
CA GLY A 591 -25.07 1.78 10.91
C GLY A 591 -25.71 0.67 10.09
N LYS A 592 -25.21 0.44 8.88
CA LYS A 592 -25.67 -0.67 8.04
C LYS A 592 -24.47 -1.49 7.58
N GLY A 593 -24.46 -2.76 7.94
CA GLY A 593 -23.41 -3.69 7.55
C GLY A 593 -22.16 -3.59 8.42
N SER A 594 -21.00 -3.43 7.78
CA SER A 594 -19.65 -3.53 8.37
C SER A 594 -19.13 -2.26 9.04
N HIS A 595 -19.96 -1.23 9.24
CA HIS A 595 -19.53 0.07 9.77
C HIS A 595 -20.48 0.61 10.85
N GLU A 596 -19.91 1.32 11.80
CA GLU A 596 -20.58 2.07 12.86
C GLU A 596 -20.54 3.56 12.53
N LYS A 597 -21.62 4.29 12.83
CA LYS A 597 -21.68 5.72 12.55
C LYS A 597 -21.45 6.51 13.83
N TRP A 598 -20.53 7.46 13.75
CA TRP A 598 -20.18 8.39 14.82
C TRP A 598 -20.51 9.81 14.41
N THR A 599 -21.03 10.64 15.32
CA THR A 599 -21.52 11.99 14.98
C THR A 599 -21.09 13.05 15.98
N LYS A 600 -20.77 14.26 15.49
CA LYS A 600 -20.49 15.46 16.29
C LYS A 600 -20.89 16.70 15.53
N GLY A 601 -21.77 17.53 16.08
CA GLY A 601 -22.10 18.84 15.51
C GLY A 601 -22.50 18.79 14.02
N GLY A 602 -23.25 17.76 13.61
CA GLY A 602 -23.65 17.53 12.21
C GLY A 602 -22.60 16.83 11.32
N LYS A 603 -21.33 16.75 11.73
CA LYS A 603 -20.30 15.92 11.07
C LYS A 603 -20.54 14.45 11.41
N GLN A 604 -20.32 13.55 10.45
CA GLN A 604 -20.48 12.10 10.61
C GLN A 604 -19.16 11.39 10.25
N PHE A 605 -18.78 10.37 11.00
CA PHE A 605 -17.61 9.53 10.72
C PHE A 605 -18.04 8.06 10.67
N PRO A 606 -17.87 7.36 9.53
CA PRO A 606 -18.10 5.93 9.44
C PRO A 606 -16.86 5.17 9.91
N LEU A 607 -16.96 4.50 11.07
CA LEU A 607 -15.91 3.65 11.59
C LEU A 607 -16.16 2.20 11.15
N PRO A 608 -15.26 1.54 10.39
CA PRO A 608 -15.41 0.13 10.06
C PRO A 608 -15.33 -0.73 11.32
N ARG A 609 -15.95 -1.90 11.28
CA ARG A 609 -15.84 -2.93 12.32
C ARG A 609 -14.63 -3.85 12.15
N ARG A 610 -13.92 -3.74 11.03
CA ARG A 610 -12.74 -4.54 10.73
C ARG A 610 -11.52 -3.89 11.36
N ASP A 611 -10.76 -4.69 12.09
CA ASP A 611 -9.49 -4.30 12.71
C ASP A 611 -8.29 -4.81 11.89
N PRO A 612 -7.17 -4.07 11.81
CA PRO A 612 -7.04 -2.65 12.13
C PRO A 612 -7.84 -1.79 11.16
N VAL A 613 -8.10 -0.53 11.53
CA VAL A 613 -8.69 0.38 10.55
C VAL A 613 -7.72 0.62 9.41
N SER A 614 -8.21 0.61 8.17
CA SER A 614 -7.32 0.85 7.03
C SER A 614 -6.61 2.20 7.15
N HIS A 615 -5.42 2.32 6.55
CA HIS A 615 -4.68 3.59 6.49
C HIS A 615 -5.55 4.73 5.96
N VAL A 616 -6.46 4.44 5.03
CA VAL A 616 -7.38 5.42 4.45
C VAL A 616 -8.42 5.87 5.47
N VAL A 617 -9.01 4.94 6.23
CA VAL A 617 -9.96 5.27 7.31
C VAL A 617 -9.28 6.10 8.39
N PHE A 618 -8.08 5.71 8.80
CA PHE A 618 -7.34 6.50 9.78
C PHE A 618 -6.97 7.88 9.25
N LYS A 619 -6.52 7.99 7.99
CA LYS A 619 -6.27 9.29 7.34
C LYS A 619 -7.53 10.14 7.32
N ALA A 620 -8.69 9.57 6.96
CA ALA A 620 -9.97 10.27 6.97
C ALA A 620 -10.36 10.73 8.39
N PHE A 621 -10.09 9.92 9.41
CA PHE A 621 -10.29 10.32 10.80
C PHE A 621 -9.42 11.54 11.16
N LEU A 622 -8.12 11.48 10.87
CA LEU A 622 -7.16 12.57 11.13
C LEU A 622 -7.58 13.87 10.44
N GLU A 623 -7.96 13.78 9.16
CA GLU A 623 -8.49 14.91 8.39
C GLU A 623 -9.77 15.49 9.03
N GLN A 624 -10.66 14.62 9.53
CA GLN A 624 -11.93 15.04 10.11
C GLN A 624 -11.80 15.73 11.47
N VAL A 625 -10.82 15.32 12.27
CA VAL A 625 -10.50 15.97 13.57
C VAL A 625 -9.43 17.06 13.45
N GLU A 626 -8.99 17.36 12.23
CA GLU A 626 -8.09 18.46 11.88
C GLU A 626 -6.70 18.38 12.55
N ILE A 627 -6.20 17.16 12.73
CA ILE A 627 -4.83 16.90 13.22
C ILE A 627 -4.05 16.09 12.19
N ASP A 628 -2.72 16.15 12.24
CA ASP A 628 -1.88 15.23 11.48
C ASP A 628 -1.56 13.94 12.25
N ARG A 629 -0.97 12.98 11.53
CA ARG A 629 -0.60 11.69 12.11
C ARG A 629 0.35 11.88 13.28
N LYS A 630 1.38 12.73 13.15
CA LYS A 630 2.37 12.97 14.21
C LYS A 630 1.70 13.53 15.47
N GLN A 631 0.79 14.49 15.32
CA GLN A 631 -0.01 15.06 16.41
C GLN A 631 -0.89 14.00 17.06
N TYR A 632 -1.56 13.15 16.29
CA TYR A 632 -2.36 12.06 16.86
C TYR A 632 -1.53 11.14 17.76
N PHE A 633 -0.37 10.67 17.27
CA PHE A 633 0.48 9.78 18.05
C PHE A 633 1.14 10.46 19.26
N ALA A 634 1.45 11.76 19.17
CA ALA A 634 2.13 12.49 20.24
C ALA A 634 1.18 13.07 21.31
N GLU A 635 -0.03 13.50 20.91
CA GLU A 635 -0.91 14.32 21.75
C GLU A 635 -2.24 13.63 22.05
N VAL A 636 -2.77 12.81 21.13
CA VAL A 636 -4.09 12.19 21.30
C VAL A 636 -3.95 10.80 21.90
N ARG A 637 -3.23 9.90 21.22
CA ARG A 637 -3.08 8.48 21.58
C ARG A 637 -2.63 8.27 23.04
N PRO A 638 -1.70 9.06 23.62
CA PRO A 638 -1.32 8.91 25.02
C PRO A 638 -2.43 9.25 26.03
N ASN A 639 -3.50 9.91 25.58
CA ASN A 639 -4.64 10.35 26.39
C ASN A 639 -5.93 9.52 26.16
N LEU A 640 -5.85 8.37 25.47
CA LEU A 640 -6.97 7.46 25.15
C LEU A 640 -6.96 6.20 26.04
#